data_AF-A0A1H3P116-F1
#
_entry.id   AF-A0A1H3P116-F1
#
_cell.length_a   1.000
_cell.length_b   1.000
_cell.length_c   1.000
_cell.angle_alpha   90.00
_cell.angle_beta   90.00
_cell.angle_gamma   90.00
#
_symmetry.space_group_name_H-M   'P 1'
#
loop_
_entity.id
_entity.type
_entity.pdbx_description
1 polymer ?
#
loop_
_entity_poly.entity_id
_entity_poly.type
_entity_poly.pdbx_seq_one_letter_code
_entity_poly.pdbx_strand_id
1 'polypeptide(L)'
;MNNVINLNTQSGFVGVDLHVHTPESNCYKGKKCEEEFIKILETYHTKKVRVIAITDHNTIDGYRRLLQIKEDKLNELKYLKKHVDKAPELQEEINKIEQILELFTDILILPGVEFEASPGIHLLFVFDPEIEIKNIERFLEDAGYTTDLQGKENIDRISRYDVLQALEKAELLGAITIAAHSDSKKGIYNDLQKGTYRAQVFSSDYLMGISYNNPDNEVKMKLIYDNSKEYRRNKPIAFIQSSDYHGEDNNRLSITYFKMEKLDFKSLYNTFLTPLESISPTHDPAVRNLIVRIINDPRSISFKDFTEENFLDICKATCAVLNNGYGSIVIGTDKENQSLTGILKERKECFEIIDNICKEISYNSHGFRVASNIYPAGNRNIIIMHLNGDKNPIYCYKNNAYIYKDNKIMQATPEDIMNIGQDKIIDRFTKFNDVLSQKISRLSKELDQLKKSRTEFSIFNKIENNSIKLGEICNIDIVSNRDVDNNYRIARNGKDTGNLYIVSDNSSPHLPYAYLRCTCPRTNEYDLQHDELIDYSGQAIIVLPNGGCYFIDSDEKWSIIDKILDKPILLLRIKESYKKRYTVQSLTGWLKSAILIWYAQLLDEELNFVKLEVIKNLPVIISKKMNKEGRIHDIIKNIAVKEVKFLSFMDNLANNNTEINIIEEVAVSIDNAYEKEGIGEIEEIDEVENSYVTQHNDEISNLAVQINEMFYSELNLEESEIEVLEDYFGEHSLYYPIKKN
;
A
#
# COMPACT_ATOMS: atom_id res chain seq x y z
N MET A 1 29.58 -10.83 27.70
CA MET A 1 28.70 -11.50 26.74
C MET A 1 27.78 -10.44 26.18
N ASN A 2 28.00 -10.11 24.90
CA ASN A 2 27.31 -9.05 24.19
C ASN A 2 25.89 -9.50 23.86
N ASN A 3 24.89 -8.90 24.50
CA ASN A 3 23.51 -8.98 24.02
C ASN A 3 23.29 -7.83 23.05
N VAL A 4 23.47 -8.14 21.77
CA VAL A 4 22.96 -7.36 20.65
C VAL A 4 21.44 -7.32 20.80
N ILE A 5 20.90 -6.15 21.13
CA ILE A 5 19.46 -5.90 21.07
C ILE A 5 19.11 -5.80 19.58
N ASN A 6 18.51 -6.85 19.04
CA ASN A 6 17.81 -6.79 17.76
C ASN A 6 16.54 -5.95 17.94
N LEU A 7 16.67 -4.63 17.88
CA LEU A 7 15.56 -3.75 17.54
C LEU A 7 15.32 -3.91 16.04
N ASN A 8 14.47 -4.87 15.67
CA ASN A 8 13.99 -5.01 14.31
C ASN A 8 13.50 -3.64 13.81
N THR A 9 14.14 -3.19 12.74
CA THR A 9 13.79 -2.06 11.90
C THR A 9 12.36 -2.21 11.39
N GLN A 10 11.40 -1.59 12.07
CA GLN A 10 10.13 -1.23 11.45
C GLN A 10 10.17 0.26 11.19
N SER A 11 10.52 0.65 9.96
CA SER A 11 10.22 1.99 9.48
C SER A 11 8.70 2.17 9.53
N GLY A 12 8.20 2.93 10.50
CA GLY A 12 6.78 3.05 10.76
C GLY A 12 6.48 4.23 11.67
N PHE A 13 5.21 4.62 11.70
CA PHE A 13 4.71 5.65 12.59
C PHE A 13 4.49 5.06 13.99
N VAL A 14 5.20 5.59 14.96
CA VAL A 14 5.21 5.13 16.35
C VAL A 14 4.33 6.05 17.19
N GLY A 15 3.49 5.49 18.07
CA GLY A 15 2.70 6.28 19.01
C GLY A 15 3.57 6.87 20.12
N VAL A 16 3.45 8.17 20.34
CA VAL A 16 4.28 8.96 21.26
C VAL A 16 3.41 9.88 22.11
N ASP A 17 3.79 10.04 23.38
CA ASP A 17 3.24 11.03 24.29
C ASP A 17 4.35 11.80 25.02
N LEU A 18 4.45 13.11 24.82
CA LEU A 18 5.56 13.92 25.33
C LEU A 18 5.19 14.75 26.56
N HIS A 19 4.01 14.52 27.15
CA HIS A 19 3.54 15.28 28.31
C HIS A 19 2.93 14.35 29.36
N VAL A 20 3.77 13.78 30.21
CA VAL A 20 3.38 12.80 31.23
C VAL A 20 3.90 13.22 32.60
N HIS A 21 3.00 13.41 33.56
CA HIS A 21 3.36 13.60 34.96
C HIS A 21 3.43 12.27 35.69
N THR A 22 4.20 12.28 36.77
CA THR A 22 4.43 11.17 37.68
C THR A 22 4.14 11.61 39.12
N PRO A 23 4.17 10.69 40.09
CA PRO A 23 3.99 11.05 41.49
C PRO A 23 4.93 12.12 42.07
N GLU A 24 6.05 12.44 41.40
CA GLU A 24 6.95 13.53 41.80
C GLU A 24 6.37 14.92 41.50
N SER A 25 5.34 15.02 40.65
CA SER A 25 4.57 16.23 40.49
C SER A 25 3.47 16.33 41.56
N ASN A 26 3.22 17.54 42.07
CA ASN A 26 2.18 17.76 43.09
C ASN A 26 0.75 17.60 42.58
N CYS A 27 0.51 17.84 41.30
CA CYS A 27 -0.78 17.68 40.65
C CYS A 27 -1.12 16.22 40.30
N TYR A 28 -0.16 15.29 40.44
CA TYR A 28 -0.41 13.89 40.17
C TYR A 28 -1.38 13.31 41.19
N LYS A 29 -2.44 12.65 40.69
CA LYS A 29 -3.62 12.26 41.48
C LYS A 29 -3.53 10.85 42.05
N GLY A 30 -2.67 10.00 41.48
CA GLY A 30 -2.46 8.63 41.95
C GLY A 30 -1.61 8.56 43.22
N LYS A 31 -1.28 7.33 43.64
CA LYS A 31 -0.51 7.13 44.88
C LYS A 31 0.95 7.51 44.67
N LYS A 32 1.58 8.12 45.67
CA LYS A 32 3.02 8.41 45.65
C LYS A 32 3.85 7.20 46.07
N CYS A 33 3.83 6.14 45.25
CA CYS A 33 4.54 4.88 45.49
C CYS A 33 5.10 4.27 44.19
N GLU A 34 5.97 3.27 44.31
CA GLU A 34 6.63 2.60 43.19
C GLU A 34 5.65 1.91 42.23
N GLU A 35 4.61 1.28 42.78
CA GLU A 35 3.60 0.57 42.00
C GLU A 35 2.88 1.50 41.02
N GLU A 36 2.75 2.78 41.37
CA GLU A 36 2.12 3.78 40.52
C GLU A 36 2.98 4.10 39.29
N PHE A 37 4.31 4.16 39.44
CA PHE A 37 5.22 4.34 38.30
C PHE A 37 5.15 3.17 37.32
N ILE A 38 5.05 1.94 37.84
CA ILE A 38 4.88 0.75 37.01
C ILE A 38 3.52 0.80 36.29
N LYS A 39 2.45 1.19 37.00
CA LYS A 39 1.11 1.37 36.42
C LYS A 39 1.08 2.37 35.26
N ILE A 40 1.86 3.46 35.35
CA ILE A 40 2.04 4.41 34.23
C ILE A 40 2.56 3.66 33.00
N LEU A 41 3.64 2.89 33.15
CA LEU A 41 4.24 2.14 32.04
C LEU A 41 3.27 1.07 31.47
N GLU A 42 2.57 0.33 32.33
CA GLU A 42 1.54 -0.64 31.91
C GLU A 42 0.42 0.02 31.11
N THR A 43 0.00 1.22 31.52
CA THR A 43 -1.03 2.01 30.83
C THR A 43 -0.59 2.38 29.43
N TYR A 44 0.63 2.89 29.27
CA TYR A 44 1.17 3.25 27.94
C TYR A 44 1.45 2.03 27.07
N HIS A 45 1.95 0.93 27.65
CA HIS A 45 2.20 -0.33 26.96
C HIS A 45 0.90 -0.92 26.38
N THR A 46 -0.14 -1.01 27.21
CA THR A 46 -1.47 -1.49 26.81
C THR A 46 -2.07 -0.66 25.67
N LYS A 47 -1.79 0.64 25.66
CA LYS A 47 -2.24 1.59 24.63
C LYS A 47 -1.32 1.64 23.40
N LYS A 48 -0.29 0.79 23.35
CA LYS A 48 0.71 0.70 22.25
C LYS A 48 1.46 2.01 22.00
N VAL A 49 1.62 2.83 23.04
CA VAL A 49 2.52 3.98 23.03
C VAL A 49 3.92 3.47 23.35
N ARG A 50 4.88 3.80 22.50
CA ARG A 50 6.24 3.25 22.58
C ARG A 50 7.26 4.30 22.99
N VAL A 51 6.88 5.57 23.01
CA VAL A 51 7.74 6.67 23.49
C VAL A 51 6.93 7.53 24.45
N ILE A 52 7.48 7.75 25.63
CA ILE A 52 6.95 8.72 26.59
C ILE A 52 8.04 9.69 27.03
N ALA A 53 7.69 10.95 27.28
CA ALA A 53 8.55 11.87 28.01
C ALA A 53 7.93 12.17 29.38
N ILE A 54 8.74 12.02 30.43
CA ILE A 54 8.35 12.39 31.78
C ILE A 54 8.61 13.87 31.93
N THR A 55 7.57 14.67 32.17
CA THR A 55 7.62 16.13 32.17
C THR A 55 6.94 16.69 33.41
N ASP A 56 7.42 16.29 34.58
CA ASP A 56 6.93 16.82 35.85
C ASP A 56 7.19 18.34 35.96
N HIS A 57 6.37 19.04 36.74
CA HIS A 57 6.48 20.49 36.88
C HIS A 57 7.81 20.92 37.51
N ASN A 58 8.63 21.58 36.70
CA ASN A 58 9.92 22.15 37.11
C ASN A 58 10.84 21.14 37.83
N THR A 59 10.74 19.84 37.52
CA THR A 59 11.58 18.79 38.11
C THR A 59 11.86 17.67 37.13
N ILE A 60 13.01 17.01 37.29
CA ILE A 60 13.40 15.79 36.57
C ILE A 60 13.27 14.53 37.44
N ASP A 61 12.74 14.70 38.66
CA ASP A 61 12.77 13.66 39.69
C ASP A 61 11.98 12.40 39.31
N GLY A 62 10.85 12.54 38.60
CA GLY A 62 10.05 11.39 38.16
C GLY A 62 10.81 10.49 37.20
N TYR A 63 11.56 11.09 36.26
CA TYR A 63 12.46 10.34 35.38
C TYR A 63 13.57 9.64 36.17
N ARG A 64 14.20 10.35 37.11
CA ARG A 64 15.23 9.75 37.99
C ARG A 64 14.67 8.57 38.78
N ARG A 65 13.45 8.68 39.30
CA ARG A 65 12.78 7.63 40.06
C ARG A 65 12.50 6.40 39.21
N LEU A 66 12.06 6.56 37.96
CA LEU A 66 11.88 5.44 37.02
C LEU A 66 13.19 4.70 36.73
N LEU A 67 14.31 5.42 36.55
CA LEU A 67 15.61 4.79 36.37
C LEU A 67 16.05 4.01 37.61
N GLN A 68 15.81 4.57 38.80
CA GLN A 68 16.09 3.90 40.06
C GLN A 68 15.27 2.61 40.21
N ILE A 69 13.97 2.66 39.94
CA ILE A 69 13.09 1.49 39.96
C ILE A 69 13.60 0.41 39.00
N LYS A 70 13.99 0.79 37.77
CA LYS A 70 14.57 -0.14 36.80
C LYS A 70 15.85 -0.81 37.32
N GLU A 71 16.76 -0.04 37.92
CA GLU A 71 18.00 -0.56 38.49
C GLU A 71 17.74 -1.49 39.68
N ASP A 72 16.83 -1.10 40.58
CA ASP A 72 16.43 -1.90 41.73
C ASP A 72 15.85 -3.25 41.29
N LYS A 73 14.97 -3.26 40.27
CA LYS A 73 14.40 -4.49 39.68
C LYS A 73 15.44 -5.36 38.99
N LEU A 74 16.43 -4.78 38.32
CA LEU A 74 17.54 -5.54 37.73
C LEU A 74 18.40 -6.21 38.81
N ASN A 75 18.67 -5.51 39.91
CA ASN A 75 19.42 -6.05 41.05
C ASN A 75 18.63 -7.15 41.77
N GLU A 76 17.33 -6.95 41.96
CA GLU A 76 16.40 -7.93 42.53
C GLU A 76 16.37 -9.20 41.67
N LEU A 77 16.19 -9.06 40.34
CA LEU A 77 16.22 -10.18 39.40
C LEU A 77 17.53 -10.96 39.46
N LYS A 78 18.66 -10.26 39.49
CA LYS A 78 20.00 -10.87 39.58
C LYS A 78 20.19 -11.64 40.89
N TYR A 79 19.62 -11.14 41.98
CA TYR A 79 19.64 -11.83 43.26
C TYR A 79 18.78 -13.10 43.20
N LEU A 80 17.52 -13.00 42.78
CA LEU A 80 16.58 -14.13 42.71
C LEU A 80 17.06 -15.25 41.78
N LYS A 81 17.60 -14.92 40.60
CA LYS A 81 18.15 -15.92 39.66
C LYS A 81 19.30 -16.74 40.23
N LYS A 82 20.03 -16.25 41.24
CA LYS A 82 21.09 -17.03 41.93
C LYS A 82 20.54 -18.05 42.93
N HIS A 83 19.29 -17.89 43.35
CA HIS A 83 18.68 -18.67 44.42
C HIS A 83 17.53 -19.57 43.96
N VAL A 84 17.05 -19.39 42.73
CA VAL A 84 15.90 -20.14 42.16
C VAL A 84 16.08 -21.66 42.20
N ASP A 85 17.30 -22.16 41.97
CA ASP A 85 17.58 -23.61 42.02
C ASP A 85 17.31 -24.23 43.40
N LYS A 86 17.37 -23.42 44.47
CA LYS A 86 17.17 -23.85 45.85
C LYS A 86 15.76 -23.61 46.37
N ALA A 87 14.98 -22.79 45.67
CA ALA A 87 13.63 -22.37 46.06
C ALA A 87 12.80 -22.13 44.77
N PRO A 88 12.25 -23.20 44.16
CA PRO A 88 11.49 -23.10 42.91
C PRO A 88 10.28 -22.16 42.98
N GLU A 89 9.75 -21.91 44.18
CA GLU A 89 8.70 -20.91 44.43
C GLU A 89 9.10 -19.48 44.03
N LEU A 90 10.40 -19.16 43.96
CA LEU A 90 10.91 -17.87 43.51
C LEU A 90 10.71 -17.64 42.01
N GLN A 91 10.37 -18.68 41.23
CA GLN A 91 10.17 -18.54 39.78
C GLN A 91 9.01 -17.61 39.44
N GLU A 92 7.95 -17.57 40.26
CA GLU A 92 6.81 -16.67 40.03
C GLU A 92 7.22 -15.20 40.16
N GLU A 93 8.02 -14.87 41.18
CA GLU A 93 8.53 -13.51 41.40
C GLU A 93 9.53 -13.08 40.32
N ILE A 94 10.38 -14.01 39.85
CA ILE A 94 11.26 -13.78 38.69
C ILE A 94 10.43 -13.39 37.46
N ASN A 95 9.37 -14.13 37.16
CA ASN A 95 8.52 -13.85 36.02
C ASN A 95 7.84 -12.48 36.13
N LYS A 96 7.38 -12.07 37.33
CA LYS A 96 6.79 -10.74 37.57
C LYS A 96 7.81 -9.62 37.31
N ILE A 97 9.03 -9.76 37.81
CA ILE A 97 10.09 -8.76 37.61
C ILE A 97 10.51 -8.70 36.14
N GLU A 98 10.58 -9.83 35.45
CA GLU A 98 10.86 -9.87 34.01
C GLU A 98 9.79 -9.14 33.20
N GLN A 99 8.51 -9.32 33.54
CA GLN A 99 7.41 -8.57 32.91
C GLN A 99 7.53 -7.05 33.14
N ILE A 100 7.87 -6.62 34.36
CA ILE A 100 8.10 -5.20 34.66
C ILE A 100 9.27 -4.65 33.83
N LEU A 101 10.38 -5.39 33.76
CA LEU A 101 11.56 -4.99 33.00
C LEU A 101 11.31 -4.96 31.49
N GLU A 102 10.41 -5.81 30.99
CA GLU A 102 9.96 -5.79 29.59
C GLU A 102 9.29 -4.46 29.23
N LEU A 103 8.52 -3.86 30.15
CA LEU A 103 7.95 -2.52 29.95
C LEU A 103 9.04 -1.45 29.72
N PHE A 104 10.14 -1.52 30.49
CA PHE A 104 11.29 -0.63 30.36
C PHE A 104 12.14 -0.87 29.11
N THR A 105 11.94 -1.99 28.40
CA THR A 105 12.56 -2.26 27.10
C THR A 105 11.63 -1.93 25.95
N ASP A 106 10.32 -2.09 26.13
CA ASP A 106 9.32 -1.83 25.10
C ASP A 106 9.05 -0.34 24.94
N ILE A 107 9.10 0.44 26.02
CA ILE A 107 8.84 1.87 26.00
C ILE A 107 10.16 2.63 26.12
N LEU A 108 10.41 3.54 25.17
CA LEU A 108 11.44 4.57 25.30
C LEU A 108 10.94 5.65 26.25
N ILE A 109 11.57 5.75 27.42
CA ILE A 109 11.28 6.75 28.44
C ILE A 109 12.32 7.86 28.32
N LEU A 110 11.86 9.08 28.02
CA LEU A 110 12.71 10.25 27.80
C LEU A 110 12.71 11.17 29.02
N PRO A 111 13.88 11.74 29.38
CA PRO A 111 13.96 12.78 30.39
C PRO A 111 13.27 14.05 29.87
N GLY A 112 12.46 14.67 30.70
CA GLY A 112 11.83 15.94 30.36
C GLY A 112 11.40 16.74 31.58
N VAL A 113 10.96 17.96 31.32
CA VAL A 113 10.43 18.88 32.33
C VAL A 113 9.31 19.70 31.71
N GLU A 114 8.19 19.85 32.43
CA GLU A 114 7.24 20.94 32.14
C GLU A 114 7.70 22.18 32.90
N PHE A 115 8.39 23.05 32.18
CA PHE A 115 9.02 24.25 32.70
C PHE A 115 8.08 25.45 32.65
N GLU A 116 7.94 26.15 33.77
CA GLU A 116 7.16 27.39 33.86
C GLU A 116 8.04 28.62 33.60
N ALA A 117 8.05 29.14 32.38
CA ALA A 117 8.78 30.36 32.02
C ALA A 117 8.03 31.62 32.47
N SER A 118 8.73 32.72 32.73
CA SER A 118 8.11 34.03 32.98
C SER A 118 7.28 34.49 31.78
N PRO A 119 6.02 34.95 31.94
CA PRO A 119 5.34 35.34 33.18
C PRO A 119 4.43 34.26 33.83
N GLY A 120 4.68 32.97 33.57
CA GLY A 120 3.87 31.84 34.05
C GLY A 120 3.38 30.94 32.91
N ILE A 121 4.18 30.80 31.85
CA ILE A 121 3.85 30.02 30.65
C ILE A 121 4.56 28.68 30.69
N HIS A 122 3.84 27.60 30.42
CA HIS A 122 4.41 26.25 30.42
C HIS A 122 5.04 25.90 29.07
N LEU A 123 6.20 25.25 29.13
CA LEU A 123 6.97 24.73 28.02
C LEU A 123 7.38 23.30 28.36
N LEU A 124 7.39 22.41 27.36
CA LEU A 124 7.96 21.08 27.53
C LEU A 124 9.38 21.08 26.95
N PHE A 125 10.32 20.63 27.76
CA PHE A 125 11.69 20.36 27.33
C PHE A 125 11.93 18.87 27.47
N VAL A 126 12.19 18.21 26.34
CA VAL A 126 12.49 16.77 26.30
C VAL A 126 13.95 16.61 25.89
N PHE A 127 14.75 15.98 26.72
CA PHE A 127 16.20 15.88 26.57
C PHE A 127 16.63 14.52 26.04
N ASP A 128 17.85 14.46 25.49
CA ASP A 128 18.49 13.20 25.16
C ASP A 128 18.79 12.42 26.46
N PRO A 129 18.43 11.13 26.59
CA PRO A 129 18.84 10.28 27.71
C PRO A 129 20.34 10.24 27.98
N GLU A 130 21.19 10.60 27.02
CA GLU A 130 22.64 10.74 27.22
C GLU A 130 23.03 11.99 28.01
N ILE A 131 22.15 12.98 28.16
CA ILE A 131 22.40 14.17 28.99
C ILE A 131 22.35 13.78 30.46
N GLU A 132 23.44 14.05 31.19
CA GLU A 132 23.48 13.85 32.63
C GLU A 132 22.37 14.64 33.33
N ILE A 133 21.62 13.97 34.21
CA ILE A 133 20.53 14.57 35.02
C ILE A 133 21.00 15.85 35.72
N LYS A 134 22.25 15.88 36.19
CA LYS A 134 22.86 17.04 36.85
C LYS A 134 22.89 18.29 35.98
N ASN A 135 23.05 18.15 34.65
CA ASN A 135 23.02 19.30 33.74
C ASN A 135 21.61 19.88 33.61
N ILE A 136 20.59 19.01 33.62
CA ILE A 136 19.17 19.41 33.63
C ILE A 136 18.83 20.09 34.96
N GLU A 137 19.26 19.54 36.09
CA GLU A 137 19.10 20.15 37.42
C GLU A 137 19.74 21.55 37.48
N ARG A 138 20.97 21.67 36.98
CA ARG A 138 21.68 22.97 36.93
C ARG A 138 20.93 23.99 36.07
N PHE A 139 20.35 23.58 34.95
CA PHE A 139 19.50 24.44 34.13
C PHE A 139 18.29 24.96 34.92
N LEU A 140 17.62 24.10 35.69
CA LEU A 140 16.50 24.49 36.55
C LEU A 140 16.94 25.44 37.67
N GLU A 141 18.08 25.18 38.31
CA GLU A 141 18.65 26.05 39.34
C GLU A 141 19.01 27.44 38.78
N ASP A 142 19.64 27.49 37.60
CA ASP A 142 20.01 28.74 36.93
C ASP A 142 18.75 29.57 36.57
N ALA A 143 17.66 28.89 36.19
CA ALA A 143 16.34 29.48 35.98
C ALA A 143 15.63 29.94 37.28
N GLY A 144 16.13 29.53 38.45
CA GLY A 144 15.59 29.92 39.77
C GLY A 144 14.77 28.85 40.49
N TYR A 145 14.70 27.64 39.95
CA TYR A 145 14.07 26.47 40.57
C TYR A 145 15.08 25.66 41.37
N THR A 146 15.35 26.11 42.60
CA THR A 146 16.17 25.38 43.57
C THR A 146 15.49 24.06 43.98
N THR A 147 16.26 23.09 44.48
CA THR A 147 15.78 21.74 44.80
C THR A 147 14.53 21.71 45.69
N ASP A 148 14.35 22.68 46.59
CA ASP A 148 13.18 22.80 47.46
C ASP A 148 11.91 23.29 46.75
N LEU A 149 12.02 23.82 45.54
CA LEU A 149 10.93 24.35 44.72
C LEU A 149 10.52 23.41 43.59
N GLN A 150 11.38 22.47 43.21
CA GLN A 150 11.12 21.51 42.13
C GLN A 150 9.92 20.60 42.48
N GLY A 151 9.07 20.30 41.48
CA GLY A 151 7.86 19.49 41.65
C GLY A 151 6.64 20.22 42.23
N LYS A 152 6.80 21.51 42.62
CA LYS A 152 5.71 22.32 43.19
C LYS A 152 4.98 23.14 42.13
N GLU A 153 3.65 23.14 42.20
CA GLU A 153 2.81 24.09 41.46
C GLU A 153 2.66 25.42 42.21
N ASN A 154 2.42 26.51 41.46
CA ASN A 154 2.07 27.83 41.99
C ASN A 154 3.08 28.36 43.02
N ILE A 155 4.35 28.32 42.67
CA ILE A 155 5.41 28.92 43.47
C ILE A 155 5.22 30.43 43.43
N ASP A 156 5.28 31.13 44.58
CA ASP A 156 5.28 32.61 44.70
C ASP A 156 6.58 33.24 44.15
N ARG A 157 7.11 32.69 43.06
CA ARG A 157 8.36 33.09 42.43
C ARG A 157 8.28 32.79 40.94
N ILE A 158 8.52 33.81 40.15
CA ILE A 158 8.55 33.72 38.69
C ILE A 158 9.96 33.28 38.27
N SER A 159 10.04 32.40 37.27
CA SER A 159 11.32 32.01 36.65
C SER A 159 12.15 33.23 36.25
N ARG A 160 13.47 33.10 36.35
CA ARG A 160 14.43 34.11 35.86
C ARG A 160 14.50 34.15 34.34
N TYR A 161 14.02 33.10 33.67
CA TYR A 161 13.97 33.02 32.22
C TYR A 161 12.58 33.38 31.73
N ASP A 162 12.52 34.30 30.76
CA ASP A 162 11.33 34.45 29.93
C ASP A 162 11.20 33.29 28.93
N VAL A 163 10.09 33.26 28.19
CA VAL A 163 9.79 32.19 27.23
C VAL A 163 10.90 32.02 26.18
N LEU A 164 11.42 33.10 25.61
CA LEU A 164 12.45 33.03 24.57
C LEU A 164 13.80 32.55 25.14
N GLN A 165 14.19 33.06 26.30
CA GLN A 165 15.40 32.63 27.00
C GLN A 165 15.33 31.16 27.39
N ALA A 166 14.20 30.70 27.90
CA ALA A 166 14.00 29.30 28.27
C ALA A 166 14.13 28.38 27.05
N LEU A 167 13.49 28.73 25.92
CA LEU A 167 13.61 27.98 24.66
C LEU A 167 15.07 27.90 24.19
N GLU A 168 15.77 29.03 24.12
CA GLU A 168 17.19 29.07 23.70
C GLU A 168 18.09 28.24 24.62
N LYS A 169 17.95 28.39 25.93
CA LYS A 169 18.81 27.69 26.91
C LYS A 169 18.56 26.18 26.93
N ALA A 170 17.32 25.74 26.75
CA ALA A 170 16.98 24.33 26.66
C ALA A 170 17.49 23.72 25.33
N GLU A 171 17.33 24.41 24.21
CA GLU A 171 17.82 23.95 22.90
C GLU A 171 19.35 23.82 22.87
N LEU A 172 20.07 24.75 23.52
CA LEU A 172 21.53 24.67 23.68
C LEU A 172 22.00 23.43 24.48
N LEU A 173 21.13 22.84 25.31
CA LEU A 173 21.37 21.56 26.00
C LEU A 173 20.97 20.35 25.16
N GLY A 174 20.50 20.56 23.93
CA GLY A 174 20.03 19.53 23.01
C GLY A 174 18.57 19.13 23.20
N ALA A 175 17.77 19.93 23.92
CA ALA A 175 16.37 19.58 24.17
C ALA A 175 15.47 19.81 22.93
N ILE A 176 14.48 18.95 22.77
CA ILE A 176 13.29 19.24 21.96
C ILE A 176 12.41 20.19 22.77
N THR A 177 12.11 21.35 22.20
CA THR A 177 11.39 22.44 22.84
C THR A 177 9.98 22.59 22.29
N ILE A 178 8.97 22.49 23.16
CA ILE A 178 7.57 22.43 22.76
C ILE A 178 6.76 23.40 23.60
N ALA A 179 5.84 24.15 22.97
CA ALA A 179 4.85 24.91 23.71
C ALA A 179 3.86 23.94 24.37
N ALA A 180 3.82 23.87 25.70
CA ALA A 180 2.88 23.02 26.42
C ALA A 180 1.45 23.52 26.21
N HIS A 181 0.51 22.58 26.00
CA HIS A 181 -0.95 22.80 25.92
C HIS A 181 -1.38 24.22 25.51
N SER A 182 -0.87 24.67 24.37
CA SER A 182 -0.73 26.08 24.01
C SER A 182 -2.05 26.85 24.02
N ASP A 183 -3.14 26.13 23.72
CA ASP A 183 -4.51 26.61 23.64
C ASP A 183 -5.30 26.47 24.95
N SER A 184 -4.62 26.27 26.07
CA SER A 184 -5.19 26.17 27.41
C SER A 184 -4.48 27.09 28.41
N LYS A 185 -4.88 27.05 29.69
CA LYS A 185 -4.31 27.92 30.74
C LYS A 185 -2.80 27.72 30.84
N LYS A 186 -2.04 28.80 31.01
CA LYS A 186 -0.57 28.88 30.96
C LYS A 186 0.04 28.48 29.61
N GLY A 187 -0.77 28.29 28.57
CA GLY A 187 -0.32 28.06 27.20
C GLY A 187 -0.02 29.36 26.44
N ILE A 188 0.93 29.30 25.50
CA ILE A 188 1.39 30.45 24.70
C ILE A 188 0.24 31.10 23.90
N TYR A 189 -0.62 30.31 23.26
CA TYR A 189 -1.70 30.85 22.43
C TYR A 189 -2.81 31.50 23.26
N ASN A 190 -3.14 30.91 24.42
CA ASN A 190 -4.23 31.34 25.28
C ASN A 190 -3.86 32.52 26.19
N ASP A 191 -2.73 32.43 26.90
CA ASP A 191 -2.41 33.34 28.01
C ASP A 191 -1.45 34.47 27.64
N LEU A 192 -0.58 34.29 26.63
CA LEU A 192 0.21 35.42 26.13
C LEU A 192 -0.67 36.36 25.31
N GLN A 193 -0.58 37.65 25.64
CA GLN A 193 -1.30 38.69 24.92
C GLN A 193 -0.94 38.69 23.43
N LYS A 194 -1.96 38.90 22.58
CA LYS A 194 -1.76 39.08 21.14
C LYS A 194 -0.87 40.31 20.91
N GLY A 195 0.25 40.12 20.23
CA GLY A 195 1.18 41.20 19.94
C GLY A 195 2.57 40.68 19.57
N THR A 196 3.52 41.61 19.50
CA THR A 196 4.89 41.36 18.99
C THR A 196 5.61 40.26 19.75
N TYR A 197 5.51 40.21 21.08
CA TYR A 197 6.20 39.20 21.87
C TYR A 197 5.70 37.78 21.58
N ARG A 198 4.38 37.58 21.52
CA ARG A 198 3.79 36.29 21.14
C ARG A 198 4.16 35.89 19.72
N ALA A 199 4.23 36.86 18.79
CA ALA A 199 4.71 36.63 17.44
C ALA A 199 6.18 36.20 17.40
N GLN A 200 7.05 36.84 18.19
CA GLN A 200 8.46 36.45 18.33
C GLN A 200 8.62 35.03 18.90
N VAL A 201 7.84 34.68 19.93
CA VAL A 201 7.84 33.31 20.49
C VAL A 201 7.44 32.28 19.44
N PHE A 202 6.30 32.49 18.75
CA PHE A 202 5.84 31.56 17.73
C PHE A 202 6.70 31.55 16.46
N SER A 203 7.44 32.61 16.17
CA SER A 203 8.38 32.65 15.02
C SER A 203 9.80 32.17 15.36
N SER A 204 10.11 31.96 16.64
CA SER A 204 11.45 31.56 17.10
C SER A 204 11.84 30.18 16.57
N ASP A 205 13.02 30.08 15.95
CA ASP A 205 13.58 28.80 15.48
C ASP A 205 13.91 27.84 16.64
N TYR A 206 14.02 28.36 17.87
CA TYR A 206 14.18 27.56 19.09
C TYR A 206 12.88 26.95 19.59
N LEU A 207 11.71 27.24 18.99
CA LEU A 207 10.46 26.55 19.27
C LEU A 207 10.25 25.46 18.22
N MET A 208 10.40 24.19 18.59
CA MET A 208 10.32 23.08 17.63
C MET A 208 8.89 22.57 17.43
N GLY A 209 8.06 22.63 18.48
CA GLY A 209 6.69 22.13 18.42
C GLY A 209 5.67 22.91 19.24
N ILE A 210 4.40 22.65 18.97
CA ILE A 210 3.24 23.16 19.70
C ILE A 210 2.38 21.97 20.09
N SER A 211 2.20 21.77 21.39
CA SER A 211 1.18 20.87 21.91
C SER A 211 -0.16 21.61 21.98
N TYR A 212 -1.24 20.94 21.57
CA TYR A 212 -2.60 21.48 21.61
C TYR A 212 -3.60 20.46 22.11
N ASN A 213 -4.63 20.95 22.81
CA ASN A 213 -5.71 20.14 23.35
C ASN A 213 -6.92 20.13 22.43
N ASN A 214 -7.27 21.27 21.82
CA ASN A 214 -8.41 21.39 20.92
C ASN A 214 -7.96 21.45 19.44
N PRO A 215 -8.34 20.47 18.62
CA PRO A 215 -8.07 20.46 17.18
C PRO A 215 -8.61 21.69 16.43
N ASP A 216 -9.68 22.34 16.90
CA ASP A 216 -10.15 23.59 16.29
C ASP A 216 -9.15 24.74 16.50
N ASN A 217 -8.45 24.74 17.63
CA ASN A 217 -7.41 25.73 17.91
C ASN A 217 -6.13 25.42 17.16
N GLU A 218 -5.81 24.15 16.90
CA GLU A 218 -4.73 23.76 15.98
C GLU A 218 -4.90 24.42 14.61
N VAL A 219 -6.10 24.32 14.02
CA VAL A 219 -6.40 24.94 12.72
C VAL A 219 -6.22 26.46 12.79
N LYS A 220 -6.75 27.11 13.83
CA LYS A 220 -6.59 28.56 14.02
C LYS A 220 -5.12 28.97 14.16
N MET A 221 -4.33 28.21 14.91
CA MET A 221 -2.91 28.46 15.09
C MET A 221 -2.14 28.25 13.78
N LYS A 222 -2.46 27.22 13.00
CA LYS A 222 -1.89 27.01 11.65
C LYS A 222 -2.18 28.20 10.72
N LEU A 223 -3.42 28.66 10.70
CA LEU A 223 -3.83 29.82 9.89
C LEU A 223 -3.11 31.12 10.26
N ILE A 224 -2.62 31.26 11.50
CA ILE A 224 -1.79 32.42 11.88
C ILE A 224 -0.47 32.42 11.09
N TYR A 225 0.17 31.25 10.94
CA TYR A 225 1.40 31.14 10.15
C TYR A 225 1.17 31.44 8.66
N ASP A 226 0.03 31.03 8.12
CA ASP A 226 -0.30 31.22 6.70
C ASP A 226 -0.67 32.67 6.37
N ASN A 227 -1.36 33.36 7.29
CA ASN A 227 -1.98 34.67 7.01
C ASN A 227 -1.23 35.88 7.60
N SER A 228 -0.30 35.67 8.53
CA SER A 228 0.39 36.77 9.23
C SER A 228 1.90 36.74 9.02
N LYS A 229 2.45 37.81 8.46
CA LYS A 229 3.89 37.93 8.14
C LYS A 229 4.77 37.90 9.38
N GLU A 230 4.29 38.43 10.50
CA GLU A 230 5.01 38.50 11.77
C GLU A 230 5.20 37.14 12.46
N TYR A 231 4.46 36.11 12.01
CA TYR A 231 4.58 34.72 12.48
C TYR A 231 5.41 33.85 11.54
N ARG A 232 5.98 34.42 10.47
CA ARG A 232 6.77 33.66 9.49
C ARG A 232 7.98 33.02 10.15
N ARG A 233 8.24 31.76 9.80
CA ARG A 233 9.35 30.95 10.32
C ARG A 233 10.32 30.53 9.21
N ASN A 234 11.56 30.23 9.60
CA ASN A 234 12.52 29.59 8.70
C ASN A 234 12.31 28.09 8.63
N LYS A 235 11.91 27.48 9.75
CA LYS A 235 11.60 26.05 9.86
C LYS A 235 10.10 25.82 10.08
N PRO A 236 9.50 24.80 9.44
CA PRO A 236 8.14 24.40 9.78
C PRO A 236 8.05 24.00 11.25
N ILE A 237 6.88 24.17 11.86
CA ILE A 237 6.66 23.87 13.28
C ILE A 237 5.82 22.59 13.42
N ALA A 238 6.20 21.73 14.37
CA ALA A 238 5.41 20.55 14.69
C ALA A 238 4.12 20.94 15.43
N PHE A 239 3.02 20.30 15.06
CA PHE A 239 1.77 20.33 15.83
C PHE A 239 1.53 18.93 16.36
N ILE A 240 1.41 18.80 17.68
CA ILE A 240 1.28 17.52 18.36
C ILE A 240 0.15 17.60 19.39
N GLN A 241 -0.47 16.47 19.69
CA GLN A 241 -1.28 16.30 20.89
C GLN A 241 -0.51 15.48 21.91
N SER A 242 -0.64 15.84 23.19
CA SER A 242 -0.06 15.12 24.32
C SER A 242 -1.11 15.00 25.43
N SER A 243 -0.99 13.99 26.27
CA SER A 243 -2.09 13.66 27.21
C SER A 243 -2.19 14.63 28.38
N ASP A 244 -1.06 15.23 28.78
CA ASP A 244 -0.94 15.92 30.06
C ASP A 244 -1.45 15.00 31.20
N TYR A 245 -0.90 13.78 31.23
CA TYR A 245 -1.42 12.70 32.07
C TYR A 245 -1.04 12.89 33.54
N HIS A 246 -2.03 12.79 34.43
CA HIS A 246 -1.90 13.01 35.88
C HIS A 246 -2.33 11.82 36.75
N GLY A 247 -2.37 10.59 36.21
CA GLY A 247 -2.70 9.39 36.99
C GLY A 247 -4.18 8.99 37.06
N GLU A 248 -5.08 9.67 36.34
CA GLU A 248 -6.51 9.31 36.31
C GLU A 248 -6.81 8.24 35.27
N ASP A 249 -7.46 7.14 35.71
CA ASP A 249 -7.89 6.02 34.85
C ASP A 249 -8.87 6.45 33.73
N ASN A 250 -9.55 7.59 33.90
CA ASN A 250 -10.52 8.11 32.94
C ASN A 250 -9.91 9.05 31.87
N ASN A 251 -8.64 9.43 31.98
CA ASN A 251 -8.03 10.32 30.99
C ASN A 251 -7.58 9.53 29.78
N ARG A 252 -8.24 9.83 28.67
CA ARG A 252 -7.92 9.30 27.36
C ARG A 252 -6.58 9.85 26.92
N LEU A 253 -5.57 8.98 26.82
CA LEU A 253 -4.24 9.36 26.35
C LEU A 253 -4.32 10.03 24.96
N SER A 254 -3.68 11.18 24.82
CA SER A 254 -3.50 11.86 23.52
C SER A 254 -2.20 11.40 22.91
N ILE A 255 -2.32 10.65 21.82
CA ILE A 255 -1.21 9.99 21.16
C ILE A 255 -0.97 10.68 19.83
N THR A 256 0.24 11.18 19.60
CA THR A 256 0.68 11.62 18.27
C THR A 256 1.59 10.57 17.66
N TYR A 257 1.54 10.39 16.35
CA TYR A 257 2.33 9.38 15.68
C TYR A 257 3.53 9.99 14.97
N PHE A 258 4.70 9.39 15.16
CA PHE A 258 5.98 9.89 14.66
C PHE A 258 6.67 8.84 13.79
N LYS A 259 7.08 9.21 12.58
CA LYS A 259 7.86 8.35 11.67
C LYS A 259 9.29 8.26 12.18
N MET A 260 9.60 7.18 12.88
CA MET A 260 10.91 6.95 13.51
C MET A 260 11.59 5.74 12.86
N GLU A 261 12.88 5.87 12.53
CA GLU A 261 13.68 4.75 12.00
C GLU A 261 14.06 3.76 13.11
N LYS A 262 14.33 4.30 14.31
CA LYS A 262 14.68 3.56 15.52
C LYS A 262 13.96 4.16 16.71
N LEU A 263 13.74 3.35 17.75
CA LEU A 263 13.15 3.80 18.99
C LEU A 263 14.22 4.46 19.88
N ASP A 264 14.70 5.64 19.45
CA ASP A 264 15.71 6.45 20.15
C ASP A 264 15.41 7.96 20.08
N PHE A 265 16.08 8.75 20.91
CA PHE A 265 15.89 10.20 20.98
C PHE A 265 16.25 10.89 19.65
N LYS A 266 17.36 10.48 19.01
CA LYS A 266 17.81 11.06 17.75
C LYS A 266 16.77 10.93 16.63
N SER A 267 16.14 9.76 16.50
CA SER A 267 15.06 9.54 15.54
C SER A 267 13.85 10.42 15.84
N LEU A 268 13.48 10.58 17.12
CA LEU A 268 12.41 11.49 17.52
C LEU A 268 12.78 12.94 17.19
N TYR A 269 13.98 13.41 17.54
CA TYR A 269 14.45 14.77 17.25
C TYR A 269 14.39 15.08 15.76
N ASN A 270 14.82 14.14 14.90
CA ASN A 270 14.78 14.30 13.44
C ASN A 270 13.36 14.54 12.92
N THR A 271 12.32 13.96 13.54
CA THR A 271 10.93 14.21 13.11
C THR A 271 10.49 15.66 13.29
N PHE A 272 11.04 16.38 14.27
CA PHE A 272 10.75 17.81 14.48
C PHE A 272 11.47 18.71 13.47
N LEU A 273 12.48 18.19 12.76
CA LEU A 273 13.12 18.89 11.64
C LEU A 273 12.29 18.79 10.35
N THR A 274 11.58 17.66 10.16
CA THR A 274 10.70 17.41 9.01
C THR A 274 9.25 17.08 9.44
N PRO A 275 8.59 17.96 10.22
CA PRO A 275 7.33 17.62 10.89
C PRO A 275 6.17 17.37 9.93
N LEU A 276 6.19 17.97 8.73
CA LEU A 276 5.12 17.80 7.74
C LEU A 276 5.07 16.37 7.15
N GLU A 277 6.19 15.66 7.15
CA GLU A 277 6.32 14.30 6.60
C GLU A 277 6.39 13.24 7.69
N SER A 278 6.88 13.63 8.87
CA SER A 278 7.23 12.69 9.94
C SER A 278 6.27 12.71 11.13
N ILE A 279 5.33 13.65 11.22
CA ILE A 279 4.39 13.75 12.34
C ILE A 279 2.96 13.70 11.81
N SER A 280 2.16 12.80 12.39
CA SER A 280 0.79 12.58 11.96
C SER A 280 -0.14 12.41 13.16
N PRO A 281 -1.35 12.98 13.12
CA PRO A 281 -2.39 12.68 14.10
C PRO A 281 -2.95 11.26 13.93
N THR A 282 -2.66 10.61 12.80
CA THR A 282 -3.08 9.23 12.51
C THR A 282 -1.85 8.31 12.38
N HIS A 283 -1.99 7.03 12.72
CA HIS A 283 -0.90 6.04 12.57
C HIS A 283 -0.37 5.92 11.14
N ASP A 284 -1.13 6.35 10.12
CA ASP A 284 -0.67 6.32 8.74
C ASP A 284 -1.07 7.63 8.02
N PRO A 285 -0.12 8.38 7.44
CA PRO A 285 -0.41 9.55 6.61
C PRO A 285 -1.32 9.25 5.40
N ALA A 286 -1.25 8.04 4.84
CA ALA A 286 -2.13 7.61 3.76
C ALA A 286 -3.60 7.59 4.23
N VAL A 287 -3.86 7.25 5.49
CA VAL A 287 -5.19 7.32 6.10
C VAL A 287 -5.69 8.77 6.16
N ARG A 288 -4.84 9.74 6.52
CA ARG A 288 -5.22 11.16 6.46
C ARG A 288 -5.64 11.55 5.04
N ASN A 289 -4.82 11.22 4.04
CA ASN A 289 -5.13 11.52 2.64
C ASN A 289 -6.42 10.83 2.17
N LEU A 290 -6.66 9.59 2.62
CA LEU A 290 -7.90 8.87 2.35
C LEU A 290 -9.11 9.60 2.95
N ILE A 291 -9.05 9.99 4.22
CA ILE A 291 -10.15 10.70 4.89
C ILE A 291 -10.41 12.05 4.20
N VAL A 292 -9.36 12.80 3.86
CA VAL A 292 -9.48 14.06 3.12
C VAL A 292 -10.14 13.86 1.74
N ARG A 293 -9.81 12.78 1.03
CA ARG A 293 -10.50 12.44 -0.22
C ARG A 293 -11.98 12.12 0.02
N ILE A 294 -12.30 11.37 1.08
CA ILE A 294 -13.69 10.99 1.41
C ILE A 294 -14.52 12.23 1.75
N ILE A 295 -14.04 13.15 2.59
CA ILE A 295 -14.80 14.37 2.95
C ILE A 295 -15.02 15.30 1.74
N ASN A 296 -14.09 15.28 0.78
CA ASN A 296 -14.17 16.07 -0.45
C ASN A 296 -15.05 15.43 -1.53
N ASP A 297 -15.46 14.16 -1.39
CA ASP A 297 -16.44 13.55 -2.30
C ASP A 297 -17.78 14.33 -2.17
N PRO A 298 -18.41 14.72 -3.30
CA PRO A 298 -19.66 15.47 -3.28
C PRO A 298 -20.84 14.71 -2.65
N ARG A 299 -20.75 13.38 -2.56
CA ARG A 299 -21.75 12.50 -1.92
C ARG A 299 -21.47 12.29 -0.43
N SER A 300 -20.43 12.92 0.10
CA SER A 300 -20.07 12.84 1.52
C SER A 300 -20.54 14.07 2.29
N ILE A 301 -21.18 13.84 3.42
CA ILE A 301 -21.57 14.88 4.38
C ILE A 301 -20.68 14.74 5.63
N SER A 302 -20.09 15.85 6.06
CA SER A 302 -19.13 15.91 7.15
C SER A 302 -19.71 16.64 8.35
N PHE A 303 -19.47 16.12 9.55
CA PHE A 303 -19.83 16.73 10.83
C PHE A 303 -18.56 16.91 11.68
N LYS A 304 -18.35 18.10 12.25
CA LYS A 304 -17.15 18.40 13.04
C LYS A 304 -17.07 17.60 14.35
N ASP A 305 -18.23 17.31 14.95
CA ASP A 305 -18.35 16.56 16.20
C ASP A 305 -19.66 15.76 16.28
N PHE A 306 -19.83 14.96 17.33
CA PHE A 306 -21.07 14.25 17.68
C PHE A 306 -21.59 14.73 19.04
N THR A 307 -22.78 15.34 19.05
CA THR A 307 -23.47 15.83 20.25
C THR A 307 -24.94 15.40 20.24
N GLU A 308 -25.61 15.43 21.39
CA GLU A 308 -27.05 15.15 21.44
C GLU A 308 -27.87 16.15 20.60
N GLU A 309 -27.39 17.39 20.48
CA GLU A 309 -28.04 18.44 19.68
C GLU A 309 -27.96 18.14 18.18
N ASN A 310 -26.79 17.71 17.69
CA ASN A 310 -26.59 17.46 16.27
C ASN A 310 -26.97 16.04 15.84
N PHE A 311 -27.26 15.14 16.78
CA PHE A 311 -27.72 13.77 16.51
C PHE A 311 -28.90 13.74 15.53
N LEU A 312 -29.85 14.65 15.72
CA LEU A 312 -30.99 14.82 14.84
C LEU A 312 -30.55 15.11 13.40
N ASP A 313 -29.60 16.04 13.22
CA ASP A 313 -29.14 16.44 11.90
C ASP A 313 -28.28 15.36 11.23
N ILE A 314 -27.52 14.59 12.01
CA ILE A 314 -26.80 13.40 11.53
C ILE A 314 -27.78 12.33 11.02
N CYS A 315 -28.89 12.09 11.74
CA CYS A 315 -29.94 11.19 11.30
C CYS A 315 -30.63 11.68 10.02
N LYS A 316 -30.95 12.98 9.92
CA LYS A 316 -31.49 13.57 8.68
C LYS A 316 -30.51 13.43 7.52
N ALA A 317 -29.22 13.68 7.75
CA ALA A 317 -28.17 13.53 6.74
C ALA A 317 -28.02 12.08 6.27
N THR A 318 -28.05 11.13 7.21
CA THR A 318 -28.00 9.69 6.93
C THR A 318 -29.19 9.29 6.06
N CYS A 319 -30.39 9.75 6.41
CA CYS A 319 -31.61 9.57 5.61
C CYS A 319 -31.46 10.16 4.19
N ALA A 320 -30.95 11.38 4.08
CA ALA A 320 -30.70 12.05 2.81
C ALA A 320 -29.71 11.31 1.91
N VAL A 321 -28.58 10.83 2.46
CA VAL A 321 -27.58 10.07 1.70
C VAL A 321 -28.16 8.76 1.17
N LEU A 322 -28.93 8.03 1.99
CA LEU A 322 -29.58 6.78 1.56
C LEU A 322 -30.65 7.00 0.48
N ASN A 323 -31.34 8.14 0.50
CA ASN A 323 -32.32 8.49 -0.53
C ASN A 323 -31.67 8.93 -1.83
N ASN A 324 -30.48 9.52 -1.77
CA ASN A 324 -29.67 9.87 -2.95
C ASN A 324 -28.85 8.69 -3.54
N GLY A 325 -28.93 7.49 -2.93
CA GLY A 325 -28.29 6.27 -3.46
C GLY A 325 -27.07 5.82 -2.65
N TYR A 326 -25.88 6.31 -3.02
CA TYR A 326 -24.61 6.01 -2.35
C TYR A 326 -23.92 7.28 -1.88
N GLY A 327 -23.38 7.24 -0.66
CA GLY A 327 -22.55 8.31 -0.13
C GLY A 327 -21.98 7.96 1.24
N SER A 328 -21.33 8.93 1.86
CA SER A 328 -20.68 8.72 3.16
C SER A 328 -21.10 9.78 4.17
N ILE A 329 -21.28 9.37 5.43
CA ILE A 329 -21.34 10.27 6.57
C ILE A 329 -19.99 10.20 7.28
N VAL A 330 -19.32 11.33 7.41
CA VAL A 330 -18.05 11.46 8.13
C VAL A 330 -18.29 12.31 9.36
N ILE A 331 -17.90 11.82 10.54
CA ILE A 331 -18.07 12.51 11.82
C ILE A 331 -16.69 12.66 12.46
N GLY A 332 -16.37 13.86 12.95
CA GLY A 332 -15.05 14.22 13.44
C GLY A 332 -14.17 14.86 12.37
N THR A 333 -14.74 15.57 11.41
CA THR A 333 -13.97 16.27 10.37
C THR A 333 -14.56 17.62 10.01
N ASP A 334 -13.70 18.56 9.62
CA ASP A 334 -14.07 19.85 9.06
C ASP A 334 -13.78 19.88 7.56
N LYS A 335 -14.84 19.86 6.74
CA LYS A 335 -14.71 19.89 5.29
C LYS A 335 -14.16 21.22 4.77
N GLU A 336 -14.45 22.33 5.44
CA GLU A 336 -14.01 23.66 4.98
C GLU A 336 -12.50 23.83 5.16
N ASN A 337 -11.97 23.39 6.29
CA ASN A 337 -10.56 23.50 6.64
C ASN A 337 -9.75 22.24 6.32
N GLN A 338 -10.38 21.22 5.72
CA GLN A 338 -9.80 19.89 5.48
C GLN A 338 -9.10 19.31 6.71
N SER A 339 -9.67 19.55 7.90
CA SER A 339 -9.07 19.18 9.17
C SER A 339 -9.73 17.94 9.78
N LEU A 340 -8.91 17.17 10.49
CA LEU A 340 -9.28 15.93 11.16
C LEU A 340 -9.49 16.24 12.65
N THR A 341 -10.64 16.80 13.00
CA THR A 341 -10.92 17.23 14.38
C THR A 341 -11.12 16.06 15.33
N GLY A 342 -11.70 14.96 14.84
CA GLY A 342 -12.12 13.81 15.63
C GLY A 342 -13.20 14.12 16.67
N ILE A 343 -13.88 13.07 17.13
CA ILE A 343 -14.83 13.11 18.25
C ILE A 343 -14.22 12.50 19.51
N LEU A 344 -14.54 13.08 20.67
CA LEU A 344 -14.08 12.58 21.97
C LEU A 344 -14.94 11.40 22.45
N LYS A 345 -15.04 10.35 21.63
CA LYS A 345 -15.74 9.09 21.96
C LYS A 345 -14.86 7.87 21.79
N GLU A 346 -14.87 6.96 22.74
CA GLU A 346 -14.12 5.71 22.66
C GLU A 346 -14.56 4.89 21.44
N ARG A 347 -13.72 3.95 21.02
CA ARG A 347 -14.03 3.12 19.85
C ARG A 347 -15.35 2.34 20.03
N LYS A 348 -15.63 1.86 21.25
CA LYS A 348 -16.88 1.17 21.58
C LYS A 348 -18.09 2.11 21.48
N GLU A 349 -18.00 3.30 22.10
CA GLU A 349 -19.04 4.33 21.98
C GLU A 349 -19.27 4.75 20.53
N CYS A 350 -18.24 4.80 19.69
CA CYS A 350 -18.37 5.11 18.26
C CYS A 350 -19.24 4.07 17.54
N PHE A 351 -19.09 2.78 17.86
CA PHE A 351 -19.96 1.74 17.33
C PHE A 351 -21.41 1.88 17.84
N GLU A 352 -21.59 2.22 19.11
CA GLU A 352 -22.92 2.49 19.68
C GLU A 352 -23.60 3.69 19.00
N ILE A 353 -22.84 4.73 18.66
CA ILE A 353 -23.31 5.87 17.87
C ILE A 353 -23.80 5.42 16.50
N ILE A 354 -23.00 4.64 15.77
CA ILE A 354 -23.37 4.11 14.45
C ILE A 354 -24.66 3.30 14.55
N ASP A 355 -24.77 2.40 15.54
CA ASP A 355 -25.95 1.58 15.76
C ASP A 355 -27.18 2.41 16.10
N ASN A 356 -27.04 3.44 16.93
CA ASN A 356 -28.15 4.33 17.29
C ASN A 356 -28.63 5.15 16.09
N ILE A 357 -27.72 5.68 15.28
CA ILE A 357 -28.08 6.36 14.01
C ILE A 357 -28.84 5.38 13.11
N CYS A 358 -28.35 4.16 12.95
CA CYS A 358 -28.99 3.16 12.08
C CYS A 358 -30.39 2.74 12.57
N LYS A 359 -30.60 2.62 13.88
CA LYS A 359 -31.91 2.27 14.48
C LYS A 359 -32.98 3.34 14.26
N GLU A 360 -32.57 4.60 14.25
CA GLU A 360 -33.49 5.73 14.05
C GLU A 360 -33.99 5.83 12.60
N ILE A 361 -33.27 5.27 11.64
CA ILE A 361 -33.68 5.25 10.23
C ILE A 361 -34.68 4.10 10.02
N SER A 362 -35.94 4.46 9.84
CA SER A 362 -37.03 3.52 9.56
C SER A 362 -36.89 2.92 8.16
N TYR A 363 -37.05 1.59 8.06
CA TYR A 363 -36.97 0.83 6.80
C TYR A 363 -38.24 0.03 6.56
N ASN A 364 -38.70 -0.05 5.31
CA ASN A 364 -39.74 -1.00 4.91
C ASN A 364 -39.09 -2.35 4.59
N SER A 365 -39.37 -3.40 5.38
CA SER A 365 -39.09 -4.84 5.14
C SER A 365 -37.65 -5.32 4.84
N HIS A 366 -36.75 -4.49 4.29
CA HIS A 366 -35.38 -4.84 3.93
C HIS A 366 -34.42 -3.77 4.47
N GLY A 367 -33.49 -4.09 5.36
CA GLY A 367 -32.52 -3.12 5.87
C GLY A 367 -31.60 -2.52 4.79
N PHE A 368 -30.81 -1.50 5.13
CA PHE A 368 -29.76 -0.96 4.25
C PHE A 368 -28.38 -1.53 4.60
N ARG A 369 -27.42 -1.40 3.68
CA ARG A 369 -26.03 -1.79 3.94
C ARG A 369 -25.26 -0.58 4.44
N VAL A 370 -24.60 -0.76 5.58
CA VAL A 370 -23.63 0.18 6.14
C VAL A 370 -22.30 -0.54 6.25
N ALA A 371 -21.26 0.06 5.67
CA ALA A 371 -19.88 -0.28 6.00
C ALA A 371 -19.33 0.89 6.81
N SER A 372 -18.84 0.64 8.01
CA SER A 372 -18.29 1.68 8.87
C SER A 372 -16.82 1.41 9.19
N ASN A 373 -16.05 2.49 9.21
CA ASN A 373 -14.66 2.50 9.64
C ASN A 373 -14.49 3.55 10.75
N ILE A 374 -13.64 3.23 11.72
CA ILE A 374 -13.27 4.16 12.79
C ILE A 374 -11.77 4.36 12.71
N TYR A 375 -11.34 5.59 12.45
CA TYR A 375 -9.94 5.95 12.34
C TYR A 375 -9.51 6.75 13.58
N PRO A 376 -8.36 6.42 14.21
CA PRO A 376 -7.81 7.25 15.26
C PRO A 376 -7.30 8.57 14.66
N ALA A 377 -7.61 9.68 15.32
CA ALA A 377 -7.08 11.02 15.07
C ALA A 377 -6.65 11.60 16.42
N GLY A 378 -5.43 11.28 16.84
CA GLY A 378 -4.92 11.60 18.16
C GLY A 378 -5.59 10.81 19.28
N ASN A 379 -6.05 11.51 20.34
CA ASN A 379 -6.96 10.93 21.34
C ASN A 379 -8.40 10.77 20.84
N ARG A 380 -8.75 11.32 19.68
CA ARG A 380 -10.12 11.31 19.17
C ARG A 380 -10.29 10.25 18.09
N ASN A 381 -11.54 9.98 17.74
CA ASN A 381 -11.88 9.05 16.67
C ASN A 381 -12.63 9.75 15.55
N ILE A 382 -12.46 9.29 14.33
CA ILE A 382 -13.25 9.72 13.18
C ILE A 382 -14.11 8.54 12.76
N ILE A 383 -15.41 8.77 12.65
CA ILE A 383 -16.37 7.78 12.17
C ILE A 383 -16.62 8.03 10.69
N ILE A 384 -16.45 7.02 9.87
CA ILE A 384 -16.87 7.03 8.46
C ILE A 384 -17.92 5.95 8.28
N MET A 385 -19.13 6.33 7.88
CA MET A 385 -20.19 5.41 7.48
C MET A 385 -20.41 5.52 5.98
N HIS A 386 -20.11 4.45 5.24
CA HIS A 386 -20.50 4.31 3.84
C HIS A 386 -21.89 3.70 3.75
N LEU A 387 -22.79 4.43 3.11
CA LEU A 387 -24.21 4.14 3.06
C LEU A 387 -24.61 3.77 1.63
N ASN A 388 -25.37 2.69 1.48
CA ASN A 388 -25.98 2.31 0.21
C ASN A 388 -27.49 2.04 0.40
N GLY A 389 -28.30 2.84 -0.29
CA GLY A 389 -29.76 2.83 -0.26
C GLY A 389 -30.45 2.10 -1.42
N ASP A 390 -29.77 1.19 -2.14
CA ASP A 390 -30.30 0.55 -3.36
C ASP A 390 -31.50 -0.39 -3.10
N LYS A 391 -31.69 -0.82 -1.85
CA LYS A 391 -32.66 -1.87 -1.52
C LYS A 391 -34.08 -1.36 -1.32
N ASN A 392 -34.26 -0.16 -0.77
CA ASN A 392 -35.58 0.40 -0.51
C ASN A 392 -35.90 1.56 -1.44
N PRO A 393 -37.19 1.75 -1.80
CA PRO A 393 -37.64 2.92 -2.53
C PRO A 393 -37.30 4.20 -1.77
N ILE A 394 -37.58 4.23 -0.47
CA ILE A 394 -37.33 5.39 0.37
C ILE A 394 -36.96 5.00 1.79
N TYR A 395 -36.11 5.84 2.40
CA TYR A 395 -35.71 5.79 3.79
C TYR A 395 -36.29 7.00 4.51
N CYS A 396 -36.71 6.80 5.75
CA CYS A 396 -37.34 7.85 6.55
C CYS A 396 -36.69 7.94 7.92
N TYR A 397 -36.60 9.16 8.44
CA TYR A 397 -36.34 9.42 9.84
C TYR A 397 -37.63 9.97 10.48
N LYS A 398 -38.16 9.28 11.50
CA LYS A 398 -39.44 9.64 12.17
C LYS A 398 -40.57 9.98 11.17
N ASN A 399 -40.82 9.09 10.21
CA ASN A 399 -41.82 9.22 9.13
C ASN A 399 -41.60 10.37 8.13
N ASN A 400 -40.46 11.08 8.18
CA ASN A 400 -40.11 12.11 7.21
C ASN A 400 -38.94 11.64 6.35
N ALA A 401 -39.04 11.81 5.04
CA ALA A 401 -37.93 11.58 4.13
C ALA A 401 -37.10 12.86 3.98
N TYR A 402 -35.79 12.71 3.86
CA TYR A 402 -34.86 13.80 3.62
C TYR A 402 -34.06 13.52 2.35
N ILE A 403 -33.61 14.58 1.67
CA ILE A 403 -32.74 14.53 0.49
C ILE A 403 -31.62 15.55 0.62
N TYR A 404 -30.52 15.31 -0.10
CA TYR A 404 -29.42 16.25 -0.21
C TYR A 404 -29.48 16.96 -1.57
N LYS A 405 -29.78 18.26 -1.56
CA LYS A 405 -29.96 19.10 -2.76
C LYS A 405 -29.40 20.49 -2.49
N ASP A 406 -28.73 21.09 -3.48
CA ASP A 406 -28.12 22.43 -3.38
C ASP A 406 -27.20 22.60 -2.16
N ASN A 407 -26.37 21.58 -1.89
CA ASN A 407 -25.49 21.46 -0.72
C ASN A 407 -26.19 21.55 0.65
N LYS A 408 -27.52 21.33 0.71
CA LYS A 408 -28.31 21.36 1.94
C LYS A 408 -29.15 20.11 2.10
N ILE A 409 -29.36 19.73 3.36
CA ILE A 409 -30.29 18.67 3.72
C ILE A 409 -31.68 19.31 3.81
N MET A 410 -32.61 18.78 3.03
CA MET A 410 -34.00 19.28 2.98
C MET A 410 -34.96 18.12 3.22
N GLN A 411 -36.11 18.42 3.81
CA GLN A 411 -37.21 17.46 3.87
C GLN A 411 -37.76 17.27 2.44
N ALA A 412 -37.90 16.02 2.02
CA ALA A 412 -38.36 15.67 0.69
C ALA A 412 -39.85 16.05 0.52
N THR A 413 -40.17 16.71 -0.58
CA THR A 413 -41.55 16.96 -0.99
C THR A 413 -42.19 15.68 -1.54
N PRO A 414 -43.54 15.61 -1.66
CA PRO A 414 -44.19 14.48 -2.33
C PRO A 414 -43.67 14.22 -3.75
N GLU A 415 -43.29 15.28 -4.48
CA GLU A 415 -42.68 15.18 -5.80
C GLU A 415 -41.28 14.56 -5.72
N ASP A 416 -40.43 15.01 -4.79
CA ASP A 416 -39.11 14.41 -4.58
C ASP A 416 -39.22 12.92 -4.23
N ILE A 417 -40.15 12.56 -3.33
CA ILE A 417 -40.41 11.17 -2.95
C ILE A 417 -40.80 10.31 -4.15
N MET A 418 -41.68 10.84 -5.01
CA MET A 418 -42.11 10.16 -6.23
C MET A 418 -40.94 9.98 -7.20
N ASN A 419 -40.12 11.03 -7.40
CA ASN A 419 -38.96 11.00 -8.29
C ASN A 419 -37.91 9.97 -7.81
N ILE A 420 -37.56 9.96 -6.52
CA ILE A 420 -36.63 8.96 -5.94
C ILE A 420 -37.15 7.54 -6.17
N GLY A 421 -38.46 7.34 -5.95
CA GLY A 421 -39.11 6.05 -6.20
C GLY A 421 -39.03 5.64 -7.67
N GLN A 422 -39.29 6.59 -8.58
CA GLN A 422 -39.20 6.38 -10.03
C GLN A 422 -37.78 6.07 -10.47
N ASP A 423 -36.78 6.86 -10.06
CA ASP A 423 -35.37 6.67 -10.41
C ASP A 423 -34.88 5.29 -9.97
N LYS A 424 -35.20 4.85 -8.75
CA LYS A 424 -34.82 3.52 -8.27
C LYS A 424 -35.55 2.38 -8.98
N ILE A 425 -36.75 2.63 -9.51
CA ILE A 425 -37.46 1.69 -10.37
C ILE A 425 -36.79 1.65 -11.74
N ILE A 426 -36.47 2.80 -12.34
CA ILE A 426 -35.76 2.92 -13.61
C ILE A 426 -34.40 2.24 -13.51
N ASP A 427 -33.63 2.45 -12.45
CA ASP A 427 -32.35 1.78 -12.22
C ASP A 427 -32.50 0.27 -12.11
N ARG A 428 -33.55 -0.22 -11.44
CA ARG A 428 -33.86 -1.66 -11.41
C ARG A 428 -34.23 -2.20 -12.77
N PHE A 429 -35.05 -1.46 -13.53
CA PHE A 429 -35.39 -1.80 -14.91
C PHE A 429 -34.18 -1.73 -15.84
N THR A 430 -33.26 -0.80 -15.62
CA THR A 430 -32.02 -0.68 -16.38
C THR A 430 -31.11 -1.86 -16.09
N LYS A 431 -30.89 -2.22 -14.82
CA LYS A 431 -30.17 -3.45 -14.43
C LYS A 431 -30.83 -4.71 -15.00
N PHE A 432 -32.16 -4.77 -15.01
CA PHE A 432 -32.90 -5.86 -15.65
C PHE A 432 -32.72 -5.87 -17.17
N ASN A 433 -32.73 -4.70 -17.81
CA ASN A 433 -32.46 -4.51 -19.22
C ASN A 433 -31.02 -4.84 -19.58
N ASP A 434 -30.04 -4.62 -18.71
CA ASP A 434 -28.65 -5.03 -18.91
C ASP A 434 -28.55 -6.55 -18.91
N VAL A 435 -29.21 -7.22 -17.96
CA VAL A 435 -29.31 -8.70 -17.94
C VAL A 435 -30.03 -9.20 -19.19
N LEU A 436 -31.10 -8.54 -19.64
CA LEU A 436 -31.77 -8.87 -20.90
C LEU A 436 -30.89 -8.59 -22.11
N SER A 437 -30.13 -7.51 -22.12
CA SER A 437 -29.23 -7.13 -23.21
C SER A 437 -28.06 -8.09 -23.31
N GLN A 438 -27.54 -8.58 -22.18
CA GLN A 438 -26.57 -9.67 -22.13
C GLN A 438 -27.19 -10.97 -22.70
N LYS A 439 -28.46 -11.27 -22.37
CA LYS A 439 -29.17 -12.41 -22.97
C LYS A 439 -29.41 -12.21 -24.47
N ILE A 440 -29.80 -11.02 -24.92
CA ILE A 440 -30.03 -10.68 -26.32
C ILE A 440 -28.72 -10.70 -27.10
N SER A 441 -27.63 -10.18 -26.54
CA SER A 441 -26.29 -10.25 -27.11
C SER A 441 -25.82 -11.70 -27.23
N ARG A 442 -26.05 -12.52 -26.20
CA ARG A 442 -25.81 -13.96 -26.27
C ARG A 442 -26.63 -14.62 -27.38
N LEU A 443 -27.94 -14.36 -27.44
CA LEU A 443 -28.82 -14.88 -28.49
C LEU A 443 -28.44 -14.35 -29.88
N SER A 444 -27.95 -13.12 -29.98
CA SER A 444 -27.49 -12.51 -31.24
C SER A 444 -26.15 -13.09 -31.67
N LYS A 445 -25.25 -13.41 -30.73
CA LYS A 445 -24.04 -14.20 -30.99
C LYS A 445 -24.42 -15.61 -31.46
N GLU A 446 -25.40 -16.24 -30.82
CA GLU A 446 -25.97 -17.52 -31.27
C GLU A 446 -26.62 -17.39 -32.66
N LEU A 447 -27.20 -16.23 -33.00
CA LEU A 447 -27.80 -15.95 -34.32
C LEU A 447 -26.75 -15.61 -35.39
N ASP A 448 -25.69 -14.89 -35.05
CA ASP A 448 -24.57 -14.60 -35.94
C ASP A 448 -23.73 -15.86 -36.17
N GLN A 449 -23.67 -16.78 -35.21
CA GLN A 449 -23.17 -18.15 -35.41
C GLN A 449 -23.97 -18.90 -36.49
N LEU A 450 -25.28 -18.64 -36.63
CA LEU A 450 -26.10 -19.22 -37.70
C LEU A 450 -25.90 -18.57 -39.07
N LYS A 451 -25.23 -17.41 -39.14
CA LYS A 451 -24.92 -16.69 -40.40
C LYS A 451 -23.54 -17.04 -40.98
N LYS A 452 -22.67 -17.72 -40.22
CA LYS A 452 -21.33 -18.14 -40.67
C LYS A 452 -21.42 -19.25 -41.70
N SER A 453 -20.41 -19.43 -42.54
CA SER A 453 -20.37 -20.56 -43.47
C SER A 453 -20.44 -21.88 -42.69
N ARG A 454 -21.02 -22.94 -43.30
CA ARG A 454 -21.14 -24.26 -42.65
C ARG A 454 -19.79 -24.76 -42.09
N THR A 455 -18.70 -24.42 -42.78
CA THR A 455 -17.32 -24.82 -42.45
C THR A 455 -16.79 -24.10 -41.20
N GLU A 456 -16.92 -22.77 -41.11
CA GLU A 456 -16.48 -22.01 -39.92
C GLU A 456 -17.27 -22.40 -38.66
N PHE A 457 -18.57 -22.64 -38.79
CA PHE A 457 -19.42 -23.12 -37.68
C PHE A 457 -19.01 -24.52 -37.22
N SER A 458 -18.60 -25.39 -38.15
CA SER A 458 -18.09 -26.73 -37.84
C SER A 458 -16.79 -26.66 -37.02
N ILE A 459 -15.82 -25.84 -37.45
CA ILE A 459 -14.56 -25.61 -36.72
C ILE A 459 -14.84 -25.07 -35.31
N PHE A 460 -15.69 -24.04 -35.20
CA PHE A 460 -16.06 -23.42 -33.93
C PHE A 460 -16.65 -24.45 -32.95
N ASN A 461 -17.60 -25.28 -33.40
CA ASN A 461 -18.20 -26.32 -32.57
C ASN A 461 -17.20 -27.41 -32.16
N LYS A 462 -16.29 -27.79 -33.04
CA LYS A 462 -15.24 -28.77 -32.72
C LYS A 462 -14.34 -28.25 -31.60
N ILE A 463 -14.02 -26.96 -31.59
CA ILE A 463 -13.25 -26.31 -30.52
C ILE A 463 -14.05 -26.27 -29.21
N GLU A 464 -15.28 -25.73 -29.23
CA GLU A 464 -16.12 -25.59 -28.02
C GLU A 464 -16.38 -26.93 -27.33
N ASN A 465 -16.69 -27.98 -28.09
CA ASN A 465 -17.03 -29.29 -27.52
C ASN A 465 -15.83 -30.06 -26.96
N ASN A 466 -14.60 -29.70 -27.35
CA ASN A 466 -13.38 -30.40 -26.93
C ASN A 466 -12.47 -29.54 -26.05
N SER A 467 -13.00 -28.47 -25.46
CA SER A 467 -12.22 -27.50 -24.67
C SER A 467 -12.79 -27.22 -23.29
N ILE A 468 -11.92 -26.68 -22.43
CA ILE A 468 -12.24 -26.13 -21.11
C ILE A 468 -11.81 -24.67 -21.12
N LYS A 469 -12.52 -23.81 -20.40
CA LYS A 469 -12.20 -22.39 -20.33
C LYS A 469 -10.88 -22.13 -19.62
N LEU A 470 -10.07 -21.21 -20.15
CA LEU A 470 -8.76 -20.86 -19.60
C LEU A 470 -8.84 -20.39 -18.14
N GLY A 471 -9.89 -19.63 -17.76
CA GLY A 471 -10.08 -19.17 -16.37
C GLY A 471 -10.37 -20.30 -15.37
N GLU A 472 -10.81 -21.47 -15.83
CA GLU A 472 -10.95 -22.65 -14.99
C GLU A 472 -9.60 -23.31 -14.72
N ILE A 473 -8.67 -23.24 -15.68
CA ILE A 473 -7.35 -23.87 -15.66
C ILE A 473 -6.31 -23.00 -14.94
N CYS A 474 -6.36 -21.68 -15.14
CA CYS A 474 -5.35 -20.74 -14.64
C CYS A 474 -5.89 -19.75 -13.62
N ASN A 475 -5.05 -19.39 -12.64
CA ASN A 475 -5.16 -18.12 -11.93
C ASN A 475 -4.58 -17.01 -12.82
N ILE A 476 -5.22 -15.85 -12.84
CA ILE A 476 -4.87 -14.73 -13.72
C ILE A 476 -4.60 -13.52 -12.84
N ASP A 477 -3.34 -13.10 -12.77
CA ASP A 477 -2.89 -11.94 -12.02
C ASP A 477 -2.52 -10.81 -13.01
N ILE A 478 -2.64 -9.55 -12.56
CA ILE A 478 -2.19 -8.38 -13.34
C ILE A 478 -0.81 -7.98 -12.81
N VAL A 479 0.16 -7.80 -13.70
CA VAL A 479 1.51 -7.34 -13.34
C VAL A 479 1.45 -5.84 -13.03
N SER A 480 2.00 -5.43 -11.90
CA SER A 480 1.89 -4.06 -11.36
C SER A 480 3.19 -3.26 -11.35
N ASN A 481 4.30 -3.82 -11.84
CA ASN A 481 5.60 -3.14 -11.89
C ASN A 481 5.66 -2.20 -13.09
N ARG A 482 5.81 -0.90 -12.84
CA ARG A 482 6.02 0.12 -13.88
C ARG A 482 7.49 0.46 -13.94
N ASP A 483 8.10 0.42 -15.11
CA ASP A 483 9.43 0.99 -15.29
C ASP A 483 9.35 2.52 -15.33
N VAL A 484 10.26 3.19 -14.62
CA VAL A 484 10.34 4.66 -14.47
C VAL A 484 11.53 5.22 -15.27
N ASP A 485 12.39 4.39 -15.87
CA ASP A 485 13.56 4.87 -16.62
C ASP A 485 13.61 4.39 -18.09
N ASN A 486 13.24 5.29 -19.00
CA ASN A 486 13.19 5.05 -20.45
C ASN A 486 14.58 4.94 -21.13
N ASN A 487 15.69 5.06 -20.40
CA ASN A 487 17.02 5.21 -21.00
C ASN A 487 17.84 3.91 -21.19
N TYR A 488 17.37 2.75 -20.73
CA TYR A 488 18.15 1.51 -20.83
C TYR A 488 17.94 0.75 -22.16
N ARG A 489 18.99 0.68 -22.98
CA ARG A 489 19.03 -0.10 -24.24
C ARG A 489 19.47 -1.54 -23.96
N ILE A 490 18.57 -2.50 -24.15
CA ILE A 490 18.85 -3.94 -24.05
C ILE A 490 18.94 -4.51 -25.46
N ALA A 491 19.76 -5.55 -25.66
CA ALA A 491 19.76 -6.35 -26.88
C ALA A 491 18.32 -6.79 -27.23
N ARG A 492 17.89 -6.59 -28.49
CA ARG A 492 16.50 -6.77 -28.96
C ARG A 492 15.87 -8.13 -28.58
N ASN A 493 16.68 -9.18 -28.45
CA ASN A 493 16.23 -10.53 -28.14
C ASN A 493 16.53 -11.00 -26.71
N GLY A 494 17.11 -10.16 -25.84
CA GLY A 494 17.55 -10.59 -24.50
C GLY A 494 18.74 -11.56 -24.55
N LYS A 495 19.14 -12.07 -23.39
CA LYS A 495 20.24 -13.03 -23.19
C LYS A 495 19.71 -14.44 -22.94
N ASP A 496 20.61 -15.42 -23.10
CA ASP A 496 20.34 -16.83 -22.83
C ASP A 496 20.16 -17.12 -21.33
N THR A 497 20.66 -16.24 -20.44
CA THR A 497 20.55 -16.30 -18.98
C THR A 497 19.99 -14.99 -18.40
N GLY A 498 19.35 -15.06 -17.22
CA GLY A 498 18.64 -13.91 -16.66
C GLY A 498 17.59 -14.27 -15.62
N ASN A 499 17.52 -13.53 -14.51
CA ASN A 499 16.38 -13.55 -13.58
C ASN A 499 15.46 -12.31 -13.73
N LEU A 500 15.84 -11.35 -14.57
CA LEU A 500 15.04 -10.19 -14.90
C LEU A 500 14.42 -10.36 -16.30
N TYR A 501 13.10 -10.39 -16.37
CA TYR A 501 12.34 -10.52 -17.61
C TYR A 501 11.86 -9.16 -18.11
N ILE A 502 12.01 -8.89 -19.40
CA ILE A 502 11.64 -7.61 -20.00
C ILE A 502 10.57 -7.82 -21.05
N VAL A 503 9.54 -7.00 -20.98
CA VAL A 503 8.44 -6.97 -21.93
C VAL A 503 8.43 -5.63 -22.66
N SER A 504 8.26 -5.64 -23.97
CA SER A 504 8.16 -4.44 -24.82
C SER A 504 7.10 -4.60 -25.90
N ASP A 505 6.73 -3.49 -26.56
CA ASP A 505 5.60 -3.39 -27.50
C ASP A 505 5.60 -4.35 -28.71
N ASN A 506 6.63 -5.19 -28.91
CA ASN A 506 6.60 -6.23 -29.95
C ASN A 506 5.76 -7.44 -29.49
N SER A 507 4.47 -7.38 -29.81
CA SER A 507 3.40 -7.99 -29.01
C SER A 507 2.46 -8.91 -29.80
N SER A 508 2.81 -9.27 -31.03
CA SER A 508 2.07 -10.28 -31.82
C SER A 508 2.34 -11.71 -31.30
N PRO A 509 1.34 -12.62 -31.33
CA PRO A 509 1.55 -14.04 -31.08
C PRO A 509 2.61 -14.67 -32.02
N HIS A 510 2.68 -14.20 -33.27
CA HIS A 510 3.66 -14.62 -34.26
C HIS A 510 4.54 -13.42 -34.67
N LEU A 511 5.85 -13.54 -34.47
CA LEU A 511 6.81 -12.51 -34.89
C LEU A 511 7.35 -12.87 -36.29
N PRO A 512 7.40 -11.93 -37.25
CA PRO A 512 7.89 -12.19 -38.61
C PRO A 512 9.33 -12.72 -38.67
N TYR A 513 10.14 -12.42 -37.65
CA TYR A 513 11.56 -12.76 -37.56
C TYR A 513 11.87 -13.79 -36.45
N ALA A 514 10.86 -14.30 -35.75
CA ALA A 514 11.00 -15.25 -34.63
C ALA A 514 9.65 -15.95 -34.38
N TYR A 515 9.22 -16.77 -35.34
CA TYR A 515 7.85 -17.25 -35.51
C TYR A 515 7.20 -17.81 -34.22
N LEU A 516 7.90 -18.67 -33.47
CA LEU A 516 7.49 -19.14 -32.14
C LEU A 516 8.54 -18.81 -31.09
N ARG A 517 8.66 -17.53 -30.73
CA ARG A 517 9.41 -17.15 -29.54
C ARG A 517 8.65 -17.54 -28.27
N CYS A 518 8.94 -18.66 -27.66
CA CYS A 518 8.19 -19.18 -26.51
C CYS A 518 8.70 -18.64 -25.16
N THR A 519 9.97 -18.25 -25.05
CA THR A 519 10.55 -17.70 -23.81
C THR A 519 10.56 -16.16 -23.79
N CYS A 520 10.37 -15.60 -22.61
CA CYS A 520 10.38 -14.14 -22.40
C CYS A 520 11.83 -13.60 -22.45
N PRO A 521 12.11 -12.48 -23.15
CA PRO A 521 13.43 -11.84 -23.11
C PRO A 521 13.90 -11.60 -21.67
N ARG A 522 15.16 -11.94 -21.39
CA ARG A 522 15.73 -11.82 -20.05
C ARG A 522 17.16 -11.26 -20.04
N THR A 523 17.60 -10.76 -18.89
CA THR A 523 18.98 -10.27 -18.68
C THR A 523 19.42 -10.47 -17.22
N ASN A 524 20.72 -10.45 -16.99
CA ASN A 524 21.36 -10.27 -15.67
C ASN A 524 21.97 -8.87 -15.50
N GLU A 525 22.04 -8.10 -16.58
CA GLU A 525 22.70 -6.79 -16.65
C GLU A 525 21.66 -5.69 -16.43
N TYR A 526 21.24 -5.49 -15.20
CA TYR A 526 20.41 -4.35 -14.84
C TYR A 526 20.71 -3.96 -13.40
N ASP A 527 21.49 -2.88 -13.23
CA ASP A 527 21.93 -2.40 -11.92
C ASP A 527 20.83 -1.51 -11.31
N LEU A 528 19.76 -2.15 -10.83
CA LEU A 528 18.73 -1.48 -10.04
C LEU A 528 19.09 -1.51 -8.57
N GLN A 529 18.97 -0.36 -7.91
CA GLN A 529 18.71 -0.29 -6.48
C GLN A 529 17.49 -1.19 -6.19
N HIS A 530 17.73 -2.34 -5.58
CA HIS A 530 16.85 -3.52 -5.55
C HIS A 530 15.51 -3.35 -4.80
N ASP A 531 15.15 -2.13 -4.37
CA ASP A 531 14.09 -1.92 -3.38
C ASP A 531 12.67 -1.71 -3.97
N GLU A 532 12.49 -1.66 -5.30
CA GLU A 532 11.19 -1.31 -5.92
C GLU A 532 10.55 -2.37 -6.85
N LEU A 533 11.25 -3.45 -7.23
CA LEU A 533 10.67 -4.49 -8.10
C LEU A 533 10.03 -5.64 -7.30
N ILE A 534 8.81 -6.03 -7.70
CA ILE A 534 8.16 -7.24 -7.16
C ILE A 534 8.88 -8.51 -7.66
N ASP A 535 9.36 -9.31 -6.71
CA ASP A 535 9.84 -10.67 -6.93
C ASP A 535 8.68 -11.65 -7.11
N TYR A 536 8.76 -12.45 -8.17
CA TYR A 536 7.91 -13.60 -8.41
C TYR A 536 8.72 -14.90 -8.27
N SER A 537 8.02 -16.01 -8.10
CA SER A 537 8.63 -17.34 -8.07
C SER A 537 7.80 -18.36 -8.83
N GLY A 538 8.47 -19.44 -9.23
CA GLY A 538 7.87 -20.58 -9.92
C GLY A 538 7.44 -20.28 -11.36
N GLN A 539 6.84 -21.31 -11.98
CA GLN A 539 6.43 -21.28 -13.39
C GLN A 539 5.22 -20.36 -13.62
N ALA A 540 5.23 -19.65 -14.75
CA ALA A 540 4.13 -18.78 -15.17
C ALA A 540 4.10 -18.59 -16.69
N ILE A 541 3.01 -18.01 -17.20
CA ILE A 541 2.90 -17.54 -18.59
C ILE A 541 2.55 -16.05 -18.56
N ILE A 542 3.34 -15.24 -19.25
CA ILE A 542 3.08 -13.81 -19.48
C ILE A 542 2.22 -13.68 -20.73
N VAL A 543 1.15 -12.89 -20.67
CA VAL A 543 0.27 -12.58 -21.79
C VAL A 543 0.20 -11.08 -22.02
N LEU A 544 0.45 -10.67 -23.26
CA LEU A 544 0.53 -9.28 -23.69
C LEU A 544 -0.78 -8.79 -24.32
N PRO A 545 -1.02 -7.46 -24.32
CA PRO A 545 -2.23 -6.87 -24.87
C PRO A 545 -2.57 -7.22 -26.32
N ASN A 546 -1.58 -7.44 -27.19
CA ASN A 546 -1.81 -7.73 -28.61
C ASN A 546 -1.65 -9.23 -28.94
N GLY A 547 -1.66 -10.10 -27.93
CA GLY A 547 -1.73 -11.56 -28.09
C GLY A 547 -0.43 -12.33 -27.85
N GLY A 548 0.71 -11.65 -27.72
CA GLY A 548 2.00 -12.26 -27.39
C GLY A 548 1.96 -13.04 -26.07
N CYS A 549 2.45 -14.28 -26.07
CA CYS A 549 2.44 -15.16 -24.89
C CYS A 549 3.84 -15.76 -24.63
N TYR A 550 4.38 -15.67 -23.42
CA TYR A 550 5.71 -16.21 -23.10
C TYR A 550 5.66 -17.05 -21.83
N PHE A 551 6.28 -18.23 -21.83
CA PHE A 551 6.40 -19.00 -20.60
C PHE A 551 7.68 -18.62 -19.83
N ILE A 552 7.59 -18.71 -18.52
CA ILE A 552 8.71 -18.70 -17.59
C ILE A 552 8.75 -20.07 -16.91
N ASP A 553 9.89 -20.74 -17.05
CA ASP A 553 10.18 -22.03 -16.44
C ASP A 553 11.46 -21.89 -15.59
N SER A 554 11.31 -21.30 -14.40
CA SER A 554 12.40 -21.08 -13.45
C SER A 554 11.94 -21.41 -12.03
N ASP A 555 12.81 -22.09 -11.29
CA ASP A 555 12.66 -22.36 -9.86
C ASP A 555 13.26 -21.24 -8.99
N GLU A 556 14.04 -20.34 -9.59
CA GLU A 556 14.62 -19.17 -8.92
C GLU A 556 13.61 -18.01 -8.88
N LYS A 557 13.89 -17.03 -8.01
CA LYS A 557 13.12 -15.79 -7.99
C LYS A 557 13.41 -14.97 -9.25
N TRP A 558 12.39 -14.34 -9.78
CA TRP A 558 12.50 -13.51 -10.98
C TRP A 558 11.58 -12.31 -10.93
N SER A 559 11.93 -11.25 -11.64
CA SER A 559 11.18 -9.99 -11.68
C SER A 559 10.82 -9.63 -13.13
N ILE A 560 9.77 -8.82 -13.33
CA ILE A 560 9.37 -8.33 -14.66
C ILE A 560 9.51 -6.81 -14.72
N ILE A 561 10.05 -6.33 -15.84
CA ILE A 561 10.02 -4.93 -16.27
C ILE A 561 9.01 -4.79 -17.41
N ASP A 562 8.03 -3.93 -17.21
CA ASP A 562 7.01 -3.57 -18.19
C ASP A 562 7.37 -2.25 -18.89
N LYS A 563 7.70 -2.32 -20.20
CA LYS A 563 7.89 -1.13 -21.05
C LYS A 563 6.63 -0.70 -21.81
N ILE A 564 5.49 -1.39 -21.61
CA ILE A 564 4.20 -1.12 -22.26
C ILE A 564 3.38 -0.22 -21.33
N LEU A 565 3.56 1.10 -21.44
CA LEU A 565 3.03 2.06 -20.45
C LEU A 565 1.49 2.19 -20.42
N ASP A 566 0.79 1.70 -21.44
CA ASP A 566 -0.63 2.03 -21.67
C ASP A 566 -1.62 0.84 -21.54
N LYS A 567 -1.16 -0.41 -21.38
CA LYS A 567 -2.05 -1.59 -21.32
C LYS A 567 -1.53 -2.64 -20.32
N PRO A 568 -2.39 -3.25 -19.48
CA PRO A 568 -1.93 -4.18 -18.45
C PRO A 568 -1.34 -5.47 -19.04
N ILE A 569 -0.31 -6.01 -18.40
CA ILE A 569 0.23 -7.35 -18.68
C ILE A 569 -0.42 -8.36 -17.73
N LEU A 570 -0.76 -9.53 -18.25
CA LEU A 570 -1.35 -10.62 -17.45
C LEU A 570 -0.33 -11.71 -17.16
N LEU A 571 -0.40 -12.26 -15.96
CA LEU A 571 0.38 -13.40 -15.51
C LEU A 571 -0.55 -14.59 -15.23
N LEU A 572 -0.40 -15.67 -16.00
CA LEU A 572 -1.16 -16.90 -15.84
C LEU A 572 -0.38 -17.94 -15.05
N ARG A 573 -1.03 -18.51 -14.04
CA ARG A 573 -0.49 -19.64 -13.25
C ARG A 573 -1.43 -20.82 -13.30
N ILE A 574 -0.95 -21.95 -13.80
CA ILE A 574 -1.76 -23.18 -13.89
C ILE A 574 -2.11 -23.66 -12.49
N LYS A 575 -3.41 -23.85 -12.22
CA LYS A 575 -3.90 -24.35 -10.93
C LYS A 575 -3.42 -25.78 -10.69
N GLU A 576 -3.16 -26.11 -9.43
CA GLU A 576 -2.58 -27.39 -9.03
C GLU A 576 -3.36 -28.61 -9.56
N SER A 577 -4.69 -28.52 -9.57
CA SER A 577 -5.59 -29.58 -10.09
C SER A 577 -5.38 -29.89 -11.58
N TYR A 578 -4.79 -28.97 -12.35
CA TYR A 578 -4.63 -29.08 -13.80
C TYR A 578 -3.18 -29.30 -14.25
N LYS A 579 -2.18 -29.23 -13.35
CA LYS A 579 -0.76 -29.43 -13.67
C LYS A 579 -0.43 -30.83 -14.21
N LYS A 580 -1.27 -31.84 -13.96
CA LYS A 580 -1.13 -33.18 -14.58
C LYS A 580 -1.56 -33.21 -16.05
N ARG A 581 -2.40 -32.25 -16.47
CA ARG A 581 -2.97 -32.18 -17.83
C ARG A 581 -2.25 -31.16 -18.72
N TYR A 582 -1.76 -30.08 -18.12
CA TYR A 582 -1.13 -28.98 -18.84
C TYR A 582 0.19 -28.57 -18.17
N THR A 583 1.12 -28.13 -19.00
CA THR A 583 2.40 -27.52 -18.59
C THR A 583 2.43 -26.09 -19.10
N VAL A 584 3.30 -25.22 -18.55
CA VAL A 584 3.41 -23.84 -19.06
C VAL A 584 3.87 -23.82 -20.53
N GLN A 585 4.67 -24.79 -20.94
CA GLN A 585 5.13 -25.00 -22.31
C GLN A 585 3.97 -25.37 -23.24
N SER A 586 3.23 -26.43 -22.92
CA SER A 586 2.13 -26.91 -23.77
C SER A 586 0.99 -25.91 -23.86
N LEU A 587 0.67 -25.21 -22.76
CA LEU A 587 -0.34 -24.17 -22.76
C LEU A 587 0.09 -22.95 -23.58
N THR A 588 1.36 -22.56 -23.52
CA THR A 588 1.91 -21.49 -24.39
C THR A 588 1.85 -21.88 -25.86
N GLY A 589 2.11 -23.15 -26.20
CA GLY A 589 1.94 -23.67 -27.56
C GLY A 589 0.50 -23.58 -28.06
N TRP A 590 -0.49 -23.86 -27.21
CA TRP A 590 -1.90 -23.69 -27.56
C TRP A 590 -2.28 -22.20 -27.72
N LEU A 591 -1.83 -21.35 -26.80
CA LEU A 591 -2.10 -19.90 -26.83
C LEU A 591 -1.56 -19.22 -28.10
N LYS A 592 -0.54 -19.83 -28.73
CA LYS A 592 0.08 -19.40 -29.98
C LYS A 592 -0.34 -20.23 -31.20
N SER A 593 -1.32 -21.12 -31.07
CA SER A 593 -1.76 -21.95 -32.20
C SER A 593 -2.60 -21.13 -33.19
N ALA A 594 -2.52 -21.49 -34.48
CA ALA A 594 -3.30 -20.81 -35.51
C ALA A 594 -4.82 -20.91 -35.25
N ILE A 595 -5.27 -22.04 -34.72
CA ILE A 595 -6.68 -22.30 -34.38
C ILE A 595 -7.18 -21.33 -33.32
N LEU A 596 -6.42 -21.14 -32.24
CA LEU A 596 -6.86 -20.27 -31.15
C LEU A 596 -6.82 -18.80 -31.56
N ILE A 597 -5.82 -18.39 -32.34
CA ILE A 597 -5.72 -17.02 -32.86
C ILE A 597 -6.93 -16.71 -33.77
N TRP A 598 -7.25 -17.62 -34.70
CA TRP A 598 -8.46 -17.52 -35.52
C TRP A 598 -9.74 -17.43 -34.66
N TYR A 599 -9.88 -18.33 -33.69
CA TYR A 599 -11.02 -18.35 -32.78
C TYR A 599 -11.14 -17.05 -31.99
N ALA A 600 -10.02 -16.50 -31.52
CA ALA A 600 -9.98 -15.25 -30.78
C ALA A 600 -10.37 -14.04 -31.62
N GLN A 601 -9.92 -13.98 -32.88
CA GLN A 601 -10.28 -12.89 -33.79
C GLN A 601 -11.76 -12.89 -34.17
N LEU A 602 -12.38 -14.07 -34.22
CA LEU A 602 -13.85 -14.18 -34.35
C LEU A 602 -14.61 -13.60 -33.15
N LEU A 603 -13.98 -13.43 -32.00
CA LEU A 603 -14.58 -12.85 -30.80
C LEU A 603 -14.24 -11.37 -30.59
N ASP A 604 -13.04 -10.95 -31.01
CA ASP A 604 -12.53 -9.58 -30.90
C ASP A 604 -11.51 -9.31 -32.03
N GLU A 605 -11.85 -8.42 -32.97
CA GLU A 605 -11.05 -8.15 -34.18
C GLU A 605 -9.61 -7.67 -33.86
N GLU A 606 -9.38 -7.05 -32.69
CA GLU A 606 -8.08 -6.49 -32.28
C GLU A 606 -7.18 -7.46 -31.48
N LEU A 607 -7.55 -8.75 -31.29
CA LEU A 607 -6.78 -9.74 -30.50
C LEU A 607 -6.43 -9.28 -29.06
N ASN A 608 -7.34 -8.56 -28.42
CA ASN A 608 -7.08 -7.98 -27.10
C ASN A 608 -7.25 -9.00 -25.95
N PHE A 609 -6.23 -9.83 -25.72
CA PHE A 609 -6.21 -10.83 -24.64
C PHE A 609 -6.17 -10.25 -23.23
N VAL A 610 -6.06 -8.93 -23.06
CA VAL A 610 -5.98 -8.31 -21.74
C VAL A 610 -7.36 -7.99 -21.17
N LYS A 611 -8.42 -8.04 -21.98
CA LYS A 611 -9.80 -8.01 -21.47
C LYS A 611 -10.07 -9.27 -20.64
N LEU A 612 -10.21 -9.10 -19.31
CA LEU A 612 -10.41 -10.21 -18.37
C LEU A 612 -11.61 -11.09 -18.71
N GLU A 613 -12.66 -10.53 -19.28
CA GLU A 613 -13.84 -11.30 -19.73
C GLU A 613 -13.55 -12.17 -20.95
N VAL A 614 -12.64 -11.75 -21.82
CA VAL A 614 -12.24 -12.48 -23.04
C VAL A 614 -11.30 -13.61 -22.67
N ILE A 615 -10.17 -13.30 -21.99
CA ILE A 615 -9.14 -14.31 -21.68
C ILE A 615 -9.67 -15.43 -20.78
N LYS A 616 -10.55 -15.13 -19.82
CA LYS A 616 -11.15 -16.17 -18.95
C LYS A 616 -11.98 -17.18 -19.73
N ASN A 617 -12.57 -16.76 -20.85
CA ASN A 617 -13.46 -17.58 -21.66
C ASN A 617 -12.78 -18.22 -22.87
N LEU A 618 -11.48 -17.97 -23.10
CA LEU A 618 -10.77 -18.62 -24.21
C LEU A 618 -10.80 -20.16 -24.05
N PRO A 619 -11.10 -20.91 -25.11
CA PRO A 619 -11.12 -22.36 -25.08
C PRO A 619 -9.69 -22.91 -25.00
N VAL A 620 -9.45 -23.89 -24.15
CA VAL A 620 -8.22 -24.69 -24.08
C VAL A 620 -8.57 -26.14 -24.31
N ILE A 621 -8.04 -26.72 -25.39
CA ILE A 621 -8.39 -28.08 -25.78
C ILE A 621 -7.93 -29.11 -24.74
N ILE A 622 -8.72 -30.18 -24.61
CA ILE A 622 -8.40 -31.31 -23.75
C ILE A 622 -7.63 -32.34 -24.56
N SER A 623 -6.30 -32.33 -24.48
CA SER A 623 -5.47 -33.34 -25.16
C SER A 623 -4.42 -33.96 -24.25
N LYS A 624 -4.23 -35.28 -24.35
CA LYS A 624 -3.10 -35.97 -23.70
C LYS A 624 -1.76 -35.50 -24.26
N LYS A 625 -1.71 -35.00 -25.50
CA LYS A 625 -0.48 -34.49 -26.12
C LYS A 625 0.03 -33.21 -25.44
N MET A 626 -0.79 -32.55 -24.60
CA MET A 626 -0.43 -31.36 -23.83
C MET A 626 0.06 -31.66 -22.41
N ASN A 627 0.04 -32.91 -21.95
CA ASN A 627 0.58 -33.24 -20.63
C ASN A 627 2.12 -33.17 -20.63
N LYS A 628 2.74 -33.40 -19.46
CA LYS A 628 4.20 -33.35 -19.29
C LYS A 628 4.98 -34.39 -20.12
N GLU A 629 4.35 -35.52 -20.44
CA GLU A 629 4.92 -36.60 -21.27
C GLU A 629 4.43 -36.49 -22.74
N GLY A 630 3.82 -35.36 -23.07
CA GLY A 630 3.08 -35.16 -24.30
C GLY A 630 3.97 -34.52 -25.36
N ARG A 631 3.78 -34.94 -26.60
CA ARG A 631 4.62 -34.49 -27.71
C ARG A 631 4.57 -32.97 -27.96
N ILE A 632 3.50 -32.26 -27.57
CA ILE A 632 3.44 -30.78 -27.68
C ILE A 632 4.35 -30.13 -26.63
N HIS A 633 4.41 -30.68 -25.41
CA HIS A 633 5.35 -30.24 -24.39
C HIS A 633 6.79 -30.40 -24.89
N ASP A 634 7.13 -31.55 -25.46
CA ASP A 634 8.47 -31.84 -25.96
C ASP A 634 8.89 -30.92 -27.11
N ILE A 635 7.99 -30.64 -28.05
CA ILE A 635 8.27 -29.74 -29.17
C ILE A 635 8.52 -28.31 -28.68
N ILE A 636 7.67 -27.77 -27.79
CA ILE A 636 7.86 -26.41 -27.25
C ILE A 636 9.15 -26.34 -26.42
N LYS A 637 9.51 -27.40 -25.69
CA LYS A 637 10.78 -27.47 -24.96
C LYS A 637 11.97 -27.49 -25.93
N ASN A 638 11.88 -28.20 -27.05
CA ASN A 638 12.90 -28.20 -28.10
C ASN A 638 13.06 -26.81 -28.73
N ILE A 639 11.95 -26.11 -28.99
CA ILE A 639 11.95 -24.72 -29.45
C ILE A 639 12.72 -23.84 -28.46
N ALA A 640 12.42 -23.91 -27.17
CA ALA A 640 13.12 -23.13 -26.14
C ALA A 640 14.61 -23.47 -26.04
N VAL A 641 15.01 -24.74 -26.21
CA VAL A 641 16.44 -25.13 -26.24
C VAL A 641 17.14 -24.54 -27.46
N LYS A 642 16.49 -24.53 -28.63
CA LYS A 642 17.01 -23.91 -29.84
C LYS A 642 17.12 -22.38 -29.69
N GLU A 643 16.15 -21.74 -29.03
CA GLU A 643 16.21 -20.32 -28.69
C GLU A 643 17.43 -20.00 -27.81
N VAL A 644 17.66 -20.76 -26.75
CA VAL A 644 18.82 -20.57 -25.85
C VAL A 644 20.14 -20.70 -26.62
N LYS A 645 20.28 -21.73 -27.45
CA LYS A 645 21.48 -21.90 -28.30
C LYS A 645 21.68 -20.74 -29.26
N PHE A 646 20.60 -20.26 -29.86
CA PHE A 646 20.63 -19.11 -30.75
C PHE A 646 21.08 -17.84 -30.03
N LEU A 647 20.47 -17.53 -28.88
CA LEU A 647 20.82 -16.34 -28.08
C LEU A 647 22.26 -16.39 -27.56
N SER A 648 22.75 -17.57 -27.14
CA SER A 648 24.13 -17.74 -26.67
C SER A 648 25.14 -17.53 -27.80
N PHE A 649 24.85 -18.02 -29.02
CA PHE A 649 25.67 -17.76 -30.20
C PHE A 649 25.72 -16.27 -30.55
N MET A 650 24.56 -15.61 -30.54
CA MET A 650 24.44 -14.17 -30.83
C MET A 650 25.18 -13.30 -29.80
N ASP A 651 25.11 -13.63 -28.51
CA ASP A 651 25.83 -12.90 -27.46
C ASP A 651 27.36 -13.12 -27.58
N ASN A 652 27.80 -14.34 -27.93
CA ASN A 652 29.22 -14.63 -28.17
C ASN A 652 29.77 -13.90 -29.41
N LEU A 653 29.00 -13.80 -30.49
CA LEU A 653 29.35 -13.01 -31.68
C LEU A 653 29.48 -11.51 -31.34
N ALA A 654 28.56 -10.97 -30.54
CA ALA A 654 28.57 -9.55 -30.14
C ALA A 654 29.75 -9.20 -29.21
N ASN A 655 30.19 -10.15 -28.37
CA ASN A 655 31.28 -9.94 -27.40
C ASN A 655 32.69 -10.18 -27.97
N ASN A 656 32.86 -11.04 -28.99
CA ASN A 656 34.16 -11.41 -29.55
C ASN A 656 34.61 -10.53 -30.73
N ASN A 657 34.73 -9.22 -30.50
CA ASN A 657 35.49 -8.30 -31.38
C ASN A 657 37.02 -8.44 -31.25
N THR A 658 37.50 -9.47 -30.54
CA THR A 658 38.91 -9.89 -30.54
C THR A 658 39.00 -11.42 -30.41
N GLU A 659 39.50 -12.05 -31.48
CA GLU A 659 39.95 -13.44 -31.60
C GLU A 659 38.89 -14.56 -31.66
N ILE A 660 38.49 -14.85 -32.90
CA ILE A 660 37.83 -16.10 -33.32
C ILE A 660 38.72 -17.29 -32.97
N ASN A 661 38.28 -18.12 -32.03
CA ASN A 661 38.76 -19.49 -31.85
C ASN A 661 37.60 -20.37 -31.37
N ILE A 662 36.64 -20.61 -32.27
CA ILE A 662 35.77 -21.79 -32.20
C ILE A 662 35.81 -22.46 -33.57
N ILE A 663 36.98 -23.01 -33.90
CA ILE A 663 37.13 -24.06 -34.90
C ILE A 663 36.95 -25.37 -34.15
N GLU A 664 35.84 -26.07 -34.43
CA GLU A 664 35.81 -27.51 -34.70
C GLU A 664 34.40 -28.00 -35.08
N GLU A 665 33.32 -27.31 -34.68
CA GLU A 665 31.95 -27.61 -35.18
C GLU A 665 31.56 -26.81 -36.43
N VAL A 666 32.11 -25.60 -36.62
CA VAL A 666 31.81 -24.74 -37.79
C VAL A 666 32.50 -25.25 -39.07
N ALA A 667 33.61 -25.98 -38.96
CA ALA A 667 34.35 -26.48 -40.12
C ALA A 667 33.61 -27.56 -40.93
N VAL A 668 32.68 -28.30 -40.30
CA VAL A 668 31.97 -29.41 -40.96
C VAL A 668 30.84 -28.92 -41.88
N SER A 669 30.29 -27.73 -41.64
CA SER A 669 29.27 -27.11 -42.50
C SER A 669 29.87 -26.25 -43.62
N ILE A 670 31.12 -25.83 -43.49
CA ILE A 670 31.82 -24.97 -44.46
C ILE A 670 32.34 -25.77 -45.66
N ASP A 671 32.76 -27.04 -45.50
CA ASP A 671 33.28 -27.85 -46.62
C ASP A 671 32.26 -28.14 -47.74
N ASN A 672 30.95 -27.98 -47.49
CA ASN A 672 29.92 -28.18 -48.52
C ASN A 672 29.59 -26.91 -49.34
N ALA A 673 30.09 -25.74 -48.94
CA ALA A 673 29.82 -24.46 -49.62
C ALA A 673 30.99 -23.96 -50.49
N TYR A 674 32.19 -24.52 -50.33
CA TYR A 674 33.45 -23.96 -50.85
C TYR A 674 33.93 -24.49 -52.21
N GLU A 675 33.01 -24.85 -53.12
CA GLU A 675 33.39 -25.19 -54.51
C GLU A 675 32.94 -24.21 -55.60
N LYS A 676 32.36 -23.05 -55.25
CA LYS A 676 32.07 -22.02 -56.26
C LYS A 676 32.36 -20.60 -55.76
N GLU A 677 33.41 -20.03 -56.36
CA GLU A 677 33.69 -18.60 -56.50
C GLU A 677 34.08 -17.91 -55.17
N GLY A 678 35.32 -17.46 -54.96
CA GLY A 678 35.99 -16.39 -55.69
C GLY A 678 36.11 -15.18 -54.76
N ILE A 679 37.31 -14.97 -54.20
CA ILE A 679 37.66 -14.10 -53.05
C ILE A 679 37.14 -12.65 -53.12
N GLY A 680 36.57 -12.16 -52.00
CA GLY A 680 36.44 -10.76 -51.61
C GLY A 680 36.39 -10.63 -50.07
N GLU A 681 37.24 -9.77 -49.50
CA GLU A 681 37.43 -9.58 -48.05
C GLU A 681 36.37 -8.64 -47.40
N ILE A 682 35.87 -9.05 -46.22
CA ILE A 682 35.16 -8.29 -45.17
C ILE A 682 33.74 -7.76 -45.52
N GLU A 683 32.78 -8.70 -45.63
CA GLU A 683 31.32 -8.53 -45.43
C GLU A 683 30.74 -9.59 -44.44
N GLU A 684 31.60 -10.28 -43.68
CA GLU A 684 31.30 -11.61 -43.12
C GLU A 684 30.37 -11.66 -41.88
N ILE A 685 30.19 -10.60 -41.10
CA ILE A 685 29.44 -10.70 -39.82
C ILE A 685 27.91 -10.60 -40.03
N ASP A 686 27.46 -9.62 -40.82
CA ASP A 686 26.02 -9.40 -41.06
C ASP A 686 25.41 -10.52 -41.93
N GLU A 687 26.17 -11.08 -42.87
CA GLU A 687 25.71 -12.22 -43.68
C GLU A 687 25.63 -13.51 -42.87
N VAL A 688 26.59 -13.76 -41.97
CA VAL A 688 26.57 -14.91 -41.06
C VAL A 688 25.43 -14.79 -40.04
N GLU A 689 25.20 -13.61 -39.47
CA GLU A 689 24.07 -13.33 -38.59
C GLU A 689 22.73 -13.58 -39.31
N ASN A 690 22.54 -13.03 -40.51
CA ASN A 690 21.32 -13.22 -41.29
C ASN A 690 21.09 -14.68 -41.70
N SER A 691 22.15 -15.40 -42.06
CA SER A 691 22.09 -16.84 -42.39
C SER A 691 21.63 -17.66 -41.17
N TYR A 692 22.19 -17.38 -40.00
CA TYR A 692 21.85 -18.12 -38.77
C TYR A 692 20.44 -17.80 -38.25
N VAL A 693 20.01 -16.53 -38.36
CA VAL A 693 18.61 -16.12 -38.10
C VAL A 693 17.64 -16.85 -39.02
N THR A 694 17.96 -16.94 -40.31
CA THR A 694 17.12 -17.63 -41.30
C THR A 694 17.03 -19.13 -41.00
N GLN A 695 18.16 -19.79 -40.77
CA GLN A 695 18.22 -21.20 -40.42
C GLN A 695 17.43 -21.52 -39.14
N HIS A 696 17.62 -20.70 -38.09
CA HIS A 696 16.85 -20.85 -36.85
C HIS A 696 15.35 -20.75 -37.12
N ASN A 697 14.90 -19.72 -37.85
CA ASN A 697 13.49 -19.50 -38.13
C ASN A 697 12.87 -20.62 -38.98
N ASP A 698 13.58 -21.16 -39.96
CA ASP A 698 13.10 -22.28 -40.79
C ASP A 698 12.90 -23.55 -39.94
N GLU A 699 13.84 -23.86 -39.04
CA GLU A 699 13.70 -24.97 -38.09
C GLU A 699 12.52 -24.80 -37.14
N ILE A 700 12.34 -23.59 -36.59
CA ILE A 700 11.21 -23.27 -35.69
C ILE A 700 9.88 -23.31 -36.44
N SER A 701 9.83 -22.85 -37.69
CA SER A 701 8.63 -22.89 -38.53
C SER A 701 8.18 -24.34 -38.80
N ASN A 702 9.11 -25.25 -39.07
CA ASN A 702 8.79 -26.67 -39.24
C ASN A 702 8.27 -27.34 -37.95
N LEU A 703 8.73 -26.91 -36.77
CA LEU A 703 8.21 -27.38 -35.48
C LEU A 703 6.82 -26.80 -35.19
N ALA A 704 6.56 -25.56 -35.61
CA ALA A 704 5.26 -24.94 -35.49
C ALA A 704 4.16 -25.62 -36.32
N VAL A 705 4.48 -25.95 -37.58
CA VAL A 705 3.55 -26.69 -38.46
C VAL A 705 3.14 -27.99 -37.79
N GLN A 706 4.09 -28.72 -37.20
CA GLN A 706 3.79 -29.96 -36.46
C GLN A 706 2.84 -29.73 -35.27
N ILE A 707 2.98 -28.61 -34.54
CA ILE A 707 2.06 -28.27 -33.44
C ILE A 707 0.64 -28.05 -33.98
N ASN A 708 0.50 -27.27 -35.06
CA ASN A 708 -0.81 -27.02 -35.68
C ASN A 708 -1.43 -28.33 -36.23
N GLU A 709 -0.67 -29.15 -36.96
CA GLU A 709 -1.12 -30.47 -37.45
C GLU A 709 -1.59 -31.38 -36.31
N MET A 710 -0.89 -31.36 -35.17
CA MET A 710 -1.28 -32.14 -34.00
C MET A 710 -2.61 -31.66 -33.39
N PHE A 711 -2.88 -30.37 -33.41
CA PHE A 711 -4.15 -29.79 -32.95
C PHE A 711 -5.28 -30.00 -33.97
N TYR A 712 -5.00 -29.89 -35.27
CA TYR A 712 -5.95 -30.22 -36.34
C TYR A 712 -6.40 -31.68 -36.23
N SER A 713 -5.44 -32.59 -36.03
CA SER A 713 -5.72 -34.01 -35.79
C SER A 713 -6.53 -34.24 -34.51
N GLU A 714 -6.25 -33.51 -33.42
CA GLU A 714 -6.98 -33.68 -32.16
C GLU A 714 -8.44 -33.23 -32.27
N LEU A 715 -8.69 -32.17 -33.04
CA LEU A 715 -10.02 -31.63 -33.30
C LEU A 715 -10.74 -32.33 -34.46
N ASN A 716 -10.07 -33.26 -35.14
CA ASN A 716 -10.55 -33.93 -36.36
C ASN A 716 -11.01 -32.91 -37.42
N LEU A 717 -10.15 -31.94 -37.76
CA LEU A 717 -10.44 -30.99 -38.82
C LEU A 717 -10.30 -31.65 -40.21
N GLU A 718 -11.21 -31.34 -41.11
CA GLU A 718 -11.19 -31.72 -42.52
C GLU A 718 -10.27 -30.78 -43.33
N GLU A 719 -9.81 -31.21 -44.50
CA GLU A 719 -8.91 -30.42 -45.36
C GLU A 719 -9.52 -29.06 -45.72
N SER A 720 -10.81 -29.03 -46.08
CA SER A 720 -11.54 -27.78 -46.34
C SER A 720 -11.71 -26.88 -45.12
N GLU A 721 -11.61 -27.41 -43.90
CA GLU A 721 -11.63 -26.62 -42.67
C GLU A 721 -10.24 -26.04 -42.36
N ILE A 722 -9.17 -26.75 -42.73
CA ILE A 722 -7.78 -26.27 -42.61
C ILE A 722 -7.54 -25.14 -43.62
N GLU A 723 -7.99 -25.30 -44.87
CA GLU A 723 -7.91 -24.25 -45.91
C GLU A 723 -8.55 -22.93 -45.44
N VAL A 724 -9.72 -22.99 -44.77
CA VAL A 724 -10.37 -21.80 -44.19
C VAL A 724 -9.49 -21.11 -43.14
N LEU A 725 -8.74 -21.86 -42.34
CA LEU A 725 -7.81 -21.28 -41.38
C LEU A 725 -6.59 -20.67 -42.08
N GLU A 726 -6.08 -21.29 -43.13
CA GLU A 726 -4.92 -20.81 -43.90
C GLU A 726 -5.25 -19.53 -44.68
N ASP A 727 -6.37 -19.51 -45.40
CA ASP A 727 -6.86 -18.37 -46.16
C ASP A 727 -7.10 -17.15 -45.24
N TYR A 728 -7.68 -17.39 -44.06
CA TYR A 728 -7.97 -16.34 -43.09
C TYR A 728 -6.71 -15.58 -42.64
N PHE A 729 -5.60 -16.29 -42.38
CA PHE A 729 -4.34 -15.64 -41.99
C PHE A 729 -3.75 -14.81 -43.14
N GLY A 730 -3.87 -15.30 -44.37
CA GLY A 730 -3.46 -14.58 -45.59
C GLY A 730 -4.23 -13.27 -45.77
N GLU A 731 -5.55 -13.27 -45.57
CA GLU A 731 -6.41 -12.09 -45.70
C GLU A 731 -6.15 -11.02 -44.63
N HIS A 732 -5.76 -11.43 -43.42
CA HIS A 732 -5.58 -10.53 -42.27
C HIS A 732 -4.12 -10.10 -42.04
N SER A 733 -3.23 -10.35 -43.01
CA SER A 733 -1.79 -10.04 -42.92
C SER A 733 -1.11 -10.61 -41.67
N LEU A 734 -1.62 -11.74 -41.17
CA LEU A 734 -1.02 -12.49 -40.07
C LEU A 734 -0.08 -13.54 -40.64
N TYR A 735 1.06 -13.74 -39.97
CA TYR A 735 2.01 -14.77 -40.42
C TYR A 735 1.46 -16.17 -40.09
N TYR A 736 1.36 -17.04 -41.10
CA TYR A 736 1.02 -18.46 -40.99
C TYR A 736 2.29 -19.33 -41.19
N PRO A 737 2.52 -20.40 -40.42
CA PRO A 737 3.72 -21.21 -40.55
C PRO A 737 3.66 -22.04 -41.84
N ILE A 738 4.72 -22.01 -42.62
CA ILE A 738 4.83 -22.76 -43.87
C ILE A 738 5.97 -23.74 -43.73
N LYS A 739 5.75 -25.00 -44.12
CA LYS A 739 6.79 -26.02 -44.12
C LYS A 739 7.91 -25.61 -45.08
N LYS A 740 9.13 -25.51 -44.58
CA LYS A 740 10.33 -25.15 -45.34
C LYS A 740 11.11 -26.42 -45.64
N ASN A 741 11.46 -26.63 -46.91
CA ASN A 741 12.16 -27.81 -47.41
C ASN A 741 13.66 -27.75 -47.19
#